data_AF-A0A7W1TPS4-F1
#
_entry.id   AF-A0A7W1TPS4-F1
#
_cell.length_a   1.000
_cell.length_b   1.000
_cell.length_c   1.000
_cell.angle_alpha   90.00
_cell.angle_beta   90.00
_cell.angle_gamma   90.00
#
_symmetry.space_group_name_H-M   'P 1'
#
loop_
_entity.id
_entity.type
_entity.pdbx_description
1 polymer ?
#
loop_
_entity_poly.entity_id
_entity_poly.type
_entity_poly.pdbx_seq_one_letter_code
_entity_poly.pdbx_strand_id
1 'polypeptide(L)'
;MKIRQLKHVGAVVAATLILTACAAQQQQQAANATVQVQRGSLQVTVNGSGTVAPLQSSDLTFGVNGKVQKVLVKEGQTVKEGDELAELDSRDLDQQVLQAAANVETAQAKLQQAQSGNATDQDRAAAQANVDQAKSELEKTKTGNITDQDLAAAQAQVQTAQGNLQRAKTGNMTPADIAAAQAAVKTAQGNLQHVLSAVSAADIAAAQAAVHTAEANLQKVQSTVTPADIAAAQAVVHTAEANLERTKTGNVTQADIDNAQAAVRSAEAKLQTAQQGPSPDVVSAAQNKLTQAQQNYQKISAGDSAAKTTAQQNVQSAADGVRSAQQVYSTAYWNNTQAQKGIDPKTGIPFSKEPVVILTNQVLAPLTTPRDYANALTQSKISLDQSQIKLQQAQVAAQNAQQQEINDVANAQAQIDDAQTQFNQVQKGPKATDIVPIQALVDQAKAQLQKLQQGGTAADVAAAQGQLDQAQAQLTKLQQGPNPGDVAAARGQVDQARAQLAKLQQGPNPGDVAAAQGQIQQAQAQLEKAQQGGNPGDIDAAAGQVNEAQAQLAKMQAGGTQADIDAAKAKLDETQAQYEKLAAGATQSDRAIAQAGVHQAEAALAAAKLNRDDAVLRAPFAGVVTAVTVVAGDRVVTTGTKDSPFTLVDLTQLHVDVNISEADTTYIKEGQAAKVKIDALGTNPITGKINYLAKAGTTVQNVTTYLARVDLPHDNPALRVGMNATVDIGVAQRQNVLVIPTRAIRDAGDKHFVRLKKGATFIDTEIRTGLANDTQTEVTSGLNEGDTIAARGIAPVTTKGSTGAQ
;
A
#
# COMPACT_ATOMS: atom_id res chain seq x y z
N MET A 1 -17.61 35.84 86.51
CA MET A 1 -16.97 36.24 87.78
C MET A 1 -16.04 37.41 87.46
N LYS A 2 -16.19 38.65 87.98
CA LYS A 2 -16.54 39.10 89.35
C LYS A 2 -15.46 38.63 90.35
N ILE A 3 -15.02 39.53 91.24
CA ILE A 3 -14.19 39.30 92.46
C ILE A 3 -12.68 39.51 92.28
N ARG A 4 -11.96 40.31 93.11
CA ARG A 4 -12.33 41.35 94.13
C ARG A 4 -11.04 41.96 94.76
N GLN A 5 -11.04 43.28 95.02
CA GLN A 5 -10.54 43.94 96.26
C GLN A 5 -9.00 43.92 96.53
N LEU A 6 -8.41 44.65 97.50
CA LEU A 6 -8.96 45.55 98.54
C LEU A 6 -7.99 46.72 98.90
N LYS A 7 -8.53 47.95 98.95
CA LYS A 7 -8.41 49.06 99.94
C LYS A 7 -7.35 48.94 101.07
N HIS A 8 -6.81 50.05 101.61
CA HIS A 8 -7.48 51.04 102.49
C HIS A 8 -6.65 52.33 102.66
N VAL A 9 -7.11 53.47 103.19
CA VAL A 9 -8.41 54.23 103.15
C VAL A 9 -8.25 55.50 104.02
N GLY A 10 -8.90 56.61 103.62
CA GLY A 10 -9.33 57.70 104.53
C GLY A 10 -8.58 59.05 104.40
N ALA A 11 -9.23 60.21 104.56
CA ALA A 11 -10.66 60.53 104.65
C ALA A 11 -10.95 62.05 104.46
N VAL A 12 -12.24 62.38 104.31
CA VAL A 12 -12.96 63.68 104.50
C VAL A 12 -13.07 64.57 103.22
N VAL A 13 -14.21 64.69 102.47
CA VAL A 13 -15.58 65.25 102.74
C VAL A 13 -15.56 66.80 102.79
N ALA A 14 -16.39 67.62 102.11
CA ALA A 14 -17.53 67.43 101.16
C ALA A 14 -17.83 68.70 100.29
N ALA A 15 -18.71 68.54 99.27
CA ALA A 15 -19.58 69.51 98.56
C ALA A 15 -18.95 70.71 97.78
N THR A 16 -19.03 70.93 96.46
CA THR A 16 -20.02 70.81 95.33
C THR A 16 -20.81 72.08 94.96
N LEU A 17 -20.77 72.42 93.65
CA LEU A 17 -21.59 73.38 92.85
C LEU A 17 -21.27 74.89 93.07
N ILE A 18 -20.74 75.66 92.10
CA ILE A 18 -21.30 76.03 90.78
C ILE A 18 -20.19 76.44 89.77
N LEU A 19 -20.55 76.35 88.47
CA LEU A 19 -19.82 76.54 87.20
C LEU A 19 -18.64 77.54 87.08
N THR A 20 -17.65 77.05 86.30
CA THR A 20 -16.74 77.76 85.35
C THR A 20 -15.68 78.76 85.83
N ALA A 21 -14.48 78.62 85.23
CA ALA A 21 -13.36 79.57 85.18
C ALA A 21 -12.50 79.78 86.46
N CYS A 22 -11.76 78.74 86.89
CA CYS A 22 -10.34 78.91 87.29
C CYS A 22 -9.52 77.60 87.29
N ALA A 23 -9.31 77.02 86.11
CA ALA A 23 -8.23 76.02 85.90
C ALA A 23 -7.18 76.53 84.88
N ALA A 24 -7.20 77.84 84.61
CA ALA A 24 -6.29 78.54 83.70
C ALA A 24 -5.12 79.15 84.48
N GLN A 25 -4.45 78.36 85.33
CA GLN A 25 -3.28 78.85 86.09
C GLN A 25 -2.14 77.83 86.25
N GLN A 26 -2.11 76.82 85.37
CA GLN A 26 -0.91 75.98 85.16
C GLN A 26 -0.59 75.78 83.66
N GLN A 27 -1.08 76.69 82.82
CA GLN A 27 -0.86 76.70 81.37
C GLN A 27 -0.13 77.98 80.90
N GLN A 28 0.48 78.73 81.84
CA GLN A 28 0.99 80.08 81.61
C GLN A 28 2.43 80.31 82.12
N GLN A 29 3.29 79.28 82.07
CA GLN A 29 4.75 79.46 82.23
C GLN A 29 5.60 78.37 81.54
N ALA A 30 5.32 78.12 80.26
CA ALA A 30 6.31 77.57 79.32
C ALA A 30 6.66 78.67 78.31
N ALA A 31 7.33 79.73 78.79
CA ALA A 31 7.68 80.89 77.99
C ALA A 31 8.65 80.51 76.87
N ASN A 32 8.44 81.09 75.68
CA ASN A 32 9.43 81.28 74.62
C ASN A 32 10.53 80.22 74.57
N ALA A 33 10.20 78.99 74.18
CA ALA A 33 11.21 77.98 73.88
C ALA A 33 12.13 78.55 72.79
N THR A 34 13.35 78.93 73.15
CA THR A 34 14.35 79.44 72.22
C THR A 34 15.46 78.41 72.04
N VAL A 35 15.89 78.23 70.80
CA VAL A 35 17.02 77.37 70.43
C VAL A 35 18.16 78.28 69.98
N GLN A 36 19.39 77.96 70.39
CA GLN A 36 20.58 78.62 69.84
C GLN A 36 20.93 78.00 68.49
N VAL A 37 21.23 78.85 67.51
CA VAL A 37 21.84 78.47 66.25
C VAL A 37 23.26 78.01 66.56
N GLN A 38 23.58 76.76 66.23
CA GLN A 38 24.89 76.16 66.46
C GLN A 38 25.41 75.55 65.17
N ARG A 39 26.73 75.45 65.02
CA ARG A 39 27.29 74.64 63.94
C ARG A 39 27.17 73.16 64.28
N GLY A 40 26.71 72.40 63.29
CA GLY A 40 26.57 70.96 63.38
C GLY A 40 26.95 70.27 62.08
N SER A 41 26.91 68.94 62.11
CA SER A 41 26.84 68.13 60.90
C SER A 41 25.38 67.90 60.54
N LEU A 42 24.94 68.37 59.38
CA LEU A 42 23.64 68.02 58.84
C LEU A 42 23.79 66.86 57.85
N GLN A 43 23.03 65.80 58.07
CA GLN A 43 22.91 64.68 57.14
C GLN A 43 21.45 64.53 56.73
N VAL A 44 21.23 64.32 55.43
CA VAL A 44 19.93 63.94 54.87
C VAL A 44 20.01 62.46 54.53
N THR A 45 19.06 61.69 55.02
CA THR A 45 18.90 60.27 54.71
C THR A 45 17.59 60.07 53.96
N VAL A 46 17.63 59.25 52.92
CA VAL A 46 16.45 58.63 52.33
C VAL A 46 16.28 57.28 53.00
N ASN A 47 15.08 57.01 53.50
CA ASN A 47 14.77 55.80 54.25
C ASN A 47 13.88 54.89 53.41
N GLY A 48 14.28 53.63 53.25
CA GLY A 48 13.49 52.60 52.59
C GLY A 48 13.37 51.34 53.44
N SER A 49 12.27 50.62 53.30
CA SER A 49 12.09 49.28 53.87
C SER A 49 12.28 48.21 52.81
N GLY A 50 12.79 47.06 53.24
CA GLY A 50 13.13 45.94 52.38
C GLY A 50 13.31 44.64 53.14
N THR A 51 13.68 43.59 52.42
CA THR A 51 13.95 42.26 52.98
C THR A 51 15.30 41.73 52.51
N VAL A 52 15.97 40.96 53.37
CA VAL A 52 17.22 40.28 53.03
C VAL A 52 16.90 39.13 52.06
N ALA A 53 17.48 39.19 50.86
CA ALA A 53 17.34 38.19 49.81
C ALA A 53 18.71 37.56 49.45
N PRO A 54 18.73 36.29 49.01
CA PRO A 54 19.94 35.62 48.58
C PRO A 54 20.30 36.00 47.14
N LEU A 55 21.56 35.78 46.78
CA LEU A 55 22.03 36.02 45.41
C LEU A 55 21.30 35.12 44.38
N GLN A 56 21.18 33.83 44.69
CA GLN A 56 20.44 32.85 43.90
C GLN A 56 19.62 31.94 44.82
N SER A 57 18.44 31.52 44.37
CA SER A 57 17.59 30.54 45.05
C SER A 57 16.89 29.68 44.01
N SER A 58 16.88 28.37 44.19
CA SER A 58 16.26 27.42 43.27
C SER A 58 15.61 26.28 44.02
N ASP A 59 14.33 26.06 43.73
CA ASP A 59 13.59 24.88 44.14
C ASP A 59 13.84 23.77 43.14
N LEU A 60 14.36 22.65 43.62
CA LEU A 60 14.88 21.55 42.80
C LEU A 60 13.91 20.37 42.81
N THR A 61 13.57 19.88 41.63
CA THR A 61 12.69 18.71 41.41
C THR A 61 13.42 17.65 40.57
N PHE A 62 13.02 16.39 40.71
CA PHE A 62 13.49 15.33 39.82
C PHE A 62 12.88 15.49 38.42
N GLY A 63 13.59 15.09 37.36
CA GLY A 63 13.05 15.12 35.99
C GLY A 63 12.03 14.00 35.71
N VAL A 64 11.96 12.98 36.59
CA VAL A 64 11.06 11.83 36.47
C VAL A 64 10.29 11.55 37.76
N ASN A 65 9.13 10.92 37.63
CA ASN A 65 8.32 10.43 38.75
C ASN A 65 8.96 9.16 39.34
N GLY A 66 9.07 9.06 40.67
CA GLY A 66 9.62 7.86 41.29
C GLY A 66 9.55 7.86 42.82
N LYS A 67 10.13 6.83 43.43
CA LYS A 67 10.25 6.70 44.88
C LYS A 67 11.66 7.06 45.30
N VAL A 68 11.84 7.92 46.30
CA VAL A 68 13.15 8.29 46.83
C VAL A 68 13.81 7.07 47.47
N GLN A 69 14.93 6.62 46.89
CA GLN A 69 15.74 5.54 47.43
C GLN A 69 16.69 6.06 48.51
N LYS A 70 17.32 7.21 48.26
CA LYS A 70 18.31 7.79 49.16
C LYS A 70 18.31 9.31 49.09
N VAL A 71 18.37 9.94 50.26
CA VAL A 71 18.71 11.36 50.42
C VAL A 71 20.17 11.43 50.87
N LEU A 72 21.00 12.18 50.13
CA LEU A 72 22.46 12.23 50.30
C LEU A 72 22.92 13.45 51.10
N VAL A 73 22.07 14.48 51.20
CA VAL A 73 22.36 15.76 51.85
C VAL A 73 21.38 16.06 52.99
N LYS A 74 21.74 16.99 53.87
CA LYS A 74 20.89 17.46 54.98
C LYS A 74 20.60 18.95 54.87
N GLU A 75 19.53 19.39 55.50
CA GLU A 75 19.26 20.82 55.69
C GLU A 75 20.44 21.49 56.43
N GLY A 76 20.85 22.67 55.98
CA GLY A 76 22.03 23.39 56.43
C GLY A 76 23.36 22.91 55.83
N GLN A 77 23.37 21.85 55.01
CA GLN A 77 24.60 21.37 54.37
C GLN A 77 25.00 22.25 53.16
N THR A 78 26.28 22.63 53.11
CA THR A 78 26.88 23.24 51.92
C THR A 78 27.17 22.17 50.87
N VAL A 79 26.80 22.44 49.61
CA VAL A 79 27.00 21.57 48.45
C VAL A 79 27.66 22.34 47.32
N LYS A 80 28.39 21.64 46.45
CA LYS A 80 28.95 22.17 45.21
C LYS A 80 28.03 21.88 44.04
N GLU A 81 28.20 22.66 42.98
CA GLU A 81 27.60 22.39 41.67
C GLU A 81 27.93 20.97 41.20
N GLY A 82 26.91 20.21 40.79
CA GLY A 82 27.03 18.82 40.37
C GLY A 82 26.93 17.76 41.49
N ASP A 83 27.02 18.15 42.76
CA ASP A 83 26.88 17.23 43.90
C ASP A 83 25.49 16.58 43.92
N GLU A 84 25.45 15.29 44.26
CA GLU A 84 24.21 14.50 44.32
C GLU A 84 23.44 14.78 45.61
N LEU A 85 22.18 15.21 45.46
CA LEU A 85 21.32 15.58 46.59
C LEU A 85 20.42 14.41 47.00
N ALA A 86 19.87 13.69 46.02
CA ALA A 86 19.06 12.51 46.23
C ALA A 86 18.96 11.64 44.97
N GLU A 87 18.60 10.38 45.18
CA GLU A 87 18.48 9.34 44.17
C GLU A 87 17.10 8.65 44.31
N LEU A 88 16.39 8.49 43.19
CA LEU A 88 15.17 7.68 43.11
C LEU A 88 15.53 6.21 42.84
N ASP A 89 14.62 5.30 43.22
CA ASP A 89 14.70 3.87 42.92
C ASP A 89 14.76 3.62 41.41
N SER A 90 15.97 3.39 40.92
CA SER A 90 16.32 3.33 39.51
C SER A 90 16.08 1.95 38.88
N ARG A 91 15.71 0.92 39.66
CA ARG A 91 15.62 -0.47 39.18
C ARG A 91 14.67 -0.63 38.00
N ASP A 92 13.51 0.01 38.03
CA ASP A 92 12.55 -0.02 36.92
C ASP A 92 13.06 0.75 35.69
N LEU A 93 13.90 1.78 35.89
CA LEU A 93 14.48 2.60 34.83
C LEU A 93 15.68 1.88 34.17
N ASP A 94 16.53 1.22 34.96
CA ASP A 94 17.61 0.37 34.45
C ASP A 94 17.05 -0.83 33.65
N GLN A 95 15.93 -1.42 34.09
CA GLN A 95 15.20 -2.44 33.31
C GLN A 95 14.62 -1.86 32.00
N GLN A 96 14.10 -0.63 32.00
CA GLN A 96 13.67 0.05 30.78
C GLN A 96 14.84 0.31 29.82
N VAL A 97 16.01 0.69 30.31
CA VAL A 97 17.24 0.85 29.51
C VAL A 97 17.67 -0.49 28.90
N LEU A 98 17.65 -1.58 29.68
CA LEU A 98 17.99 -2.92 29.20
C LEU A 98 17.01 -3.40 28.11
N GLN A 99 15.70 -3.24 28.35
CA GLN A 99 14.67 -3.60 27.37
C GLN A 99 14.79 -2.75 26.08
N ALA A 100 15.07 -1.45 26.21
CA ALA A 100 15.27 -0.58 25.05
C ALA A 100 16.54 -0.96 24.26
N ALA A 101 17.61 -1.39 24.93
CA ALA A 101 18.82 -1.89 24.27
C ALA A 101 18.56 -3.20 23.52
N ALA A 102 17.85 -4.16 24.12
CA ALA A 102 17.43 -5.40 23.45
C ALA A 102 16.50 -5.13 22.24
N ASN A 103 15.68 -4.07 22.31
CA ASN A 103 14.85 -3.63 21.18
C ASN A 103 15.71 -3.05 20.04
N VAL A 104 16.80 -2.33 20.33
CA VAL A 104 17.77 -1.86 19.32
C VAL A 104 18.43 -3.06 18.63
N GLU A 105 18.94 -4.04 19.39
CA GLU A 105 19.55 -5.26 18.84
C GLU A 105 18.56 -6.02 17.95
N THR A 106 17.31 -6.20 18.41
CA THR A 106 16.24 -6.83 17.62
C THR A 106 15.91 -6.06 16.33
N ALA A 107 15.93 -4.72 16.38
CA ALA A 107 15.72 -3.88 15.20
C ALA A 107 16.89 -3.96 14.22
N GLN A 108 18.12 -4.00 14.71
CA GLN A 108 19.34 -4.17 13.91
C GLN A 108 19.37 -5.54 13.22
N ALA A 109 18.97 -6.61 13.91
CA ALA A 109 18.81 -7.94 13.31
C ALA A 109 17.76 -7.93 12.18
N LYS A 110 16.62 -7.25 12.36
CA LYS A 110 15.61 -7.07 11.30
C LYS A 110 16.11 -6.22 10.13
N LEU A 111 16.95 -5.21 10.38
CA LEU A 111 17.60 -4.44 9.33
C LEU A 111 18.61 -5.30 8.55
N GLN A 112 19.42 -6.11 9.22
CA GLN A 112 20.33 -7.05 8.55
C GLN A 112 19.55 -8.07 7.71
N GLN A 113 18.45 -8.62 8.24
CA GLN A 113 17.56 -9.51 7.49
C GLN A 113 16.96 -8.84 6.24
N ALA A 114 16.52 -7.58 6.36
CA ALA A 114 16.07 -6.78 5.22
C ALA A 114 17.21 -6.43 4.24
N GLN A 115 18.45 -6.30 4.70
CA GLN A 115 19.61 -6.07 3.83
C GLN A 115 20.05 -7.35 3.09
N SER A 116 19.99 -8.52 3.74
CA SER A 116 20.28 -9.83 3.10
C SER A 116 19.17 -10.32 2.18
N GLY A 117 17.95 -9.77 2.32
CA GLY A 117 16.77 -10.21 1.59
C GLY A 117 16.00 -11.31 2.33
N ASN A 118 14.67 -11.28 2.21
CA ASN A 118 13.79 -12.30 2.81
C ASN A 118 13.71 -13.60 1.99
N ALA A 119 14.12 -13.58 0.72
CA ALA A 119 14.11 -14.74 -0.17
C ALA A 119 15.43 -15.52 -0.04
N THR A 120 15.34 -16.73 0.52
CA THR A 120 16.47 -17.66 0.59
C THR A 120 16.92 -18.09 -0.82
N ASP A 121 18.13 -18.65 -0.94
CA ASP A 121 18.55 -19.27 -2.20
C ASP A 121 17.59 -20.40 -2.64
N GLN A 122 16.96 -21.08 -1.68
CA GLN A 122 15.93 -22.10 -1.93
C GLN A 122 14.64 -21.49 -2.52
N ASP A 123 14.18 -20.34 -2.02
CA ASP A 123 12.99 -19.66 -2.57
C ASP A 123 13.23 -19.18 -4.00
N ARG A 124 14.43 -18.62 -4.27
CA ARG A 124 14.84 -18.22 -5.62
C ARG A 124 14.97 -19.41 -6.57
N ALA A 125 15.53 -20.53 -6.11
CA ALA A 125 15.62 -21.76 -6.90
C ALA A 125 14.25 -22.37 -7.21
N ALA A 126 13.32 -22.38 -6.25
CA ALA A 126 11.96 -22.86 -6.45
C ALA A 126 11.17 -21.97 -7.43
N ALA A 127 11.31 -20.64 -7.32
CA ALA A 127 10.70 -19.70 -8.25
C ALA A 127 11.28 -19.82 -9.68
N GLN A 128 12.59 -20.02 -9.82
CA GLN A 128 13.23 -20.28 -11.12
C GLN A 128 12.71 -21.59 -11.73
N ALA A 129 12.58 -22.66 -10.94
CA ALA A 129 12.03 -23.93 -11.43
C ALA A 129 10.58 -23.78 -11.94
N ASN A 130 9.77 -22.93 -11.31
CA ASN A 130 8.41 -22.61 -11.79
C ASN A 130 8.43 -21.86 -13.13
N VAL A 131 9.37 -20.91 -13.33
CA VAL A 131 9.57 -20.22 -14.62
C VAL A 131 9.99 -21.20 -15.71
N ASP A 132 10.95 -22.09 -15.41
CA ASP A 132 11.44 -23.09 -16.36
C ASP A 132 10.33 -24.11 -16.72
N GLN A 133 9.48 -24.48 -15.76
CA GLN A 133 8.30 -25.31 -16.00
C GLN A 133 7.26 -24.59 -16.87
N ALA A 134 6.91 -23.34 -16.56
CA ALA A 134 5.92 -22.57 -17.34
C ALA A 134 6.41 -22.33 -18.78
N LYS A 135 7.71 -22.07 -18.96
CA LYS A 135 8.35 -21.93 -20.27
C LYS A 135 8.32 -23.24 -21.06
N SER A 136 8.58 -24.36 -20.39
CA SER A 136 8.50 -25.70 -21.01
C SER A 136 7.07 -26.03 -21.44
N GLU A 137 6.07 -25.64 -20.63
CA GLU A 137 4.66 -25.86 -20.94
C GLU A 137 4.20 -25.00 -22.13
N LEU A 138 4.61 -23.72 -22.20
CA LEU A 138 4.35 -22.85 -23.35
C LEU A 138 4.89 -23.44 -24.67
N GLU A 139 6.10 -24.00 -24.68
CA GLU A 139 6.65 -24.63 -25.88
C GLU A 139 5.90 -25.91 -26.26
N LYS A 140 5.52 -26.77 -25.30
CA LYS A 140 4.65 -27.93 -25.57
C LYS A 140 3.30 -27.51 -26.14
N THR A 141 2.69 -26.45 -25.61
CA THR A 141 1.41 -25.93 -26.09
C THR A 141 1.53 -25.42 -27.52
N LYS A 142 2.61 -24.70 -27.88
CA LYS A 142 2.87 -24.30 -29.27
C LYS A 142 3.03 -25.49 -30.22
N THR A 143 3.71 -26.56 -29.79
CA THR A 143 3.97 -27.75 -30.63
C THR A 143 2.86 -28.81 -30.58
N GLY A 144 1.76 -28.57 -29.85
CA GLY A 144 0.64 -29.51 -29.74
C GLY A 144 0.95 -30.77 -28.95
N ASN A 145 2.03 -30.77 -28.16
CA ASN A 145 2.50 -31.89 -27.34
C ASN A 145 2.76 -33.20 -28.12
N ILE A 146 3.13 -33.07 -29.41
CA ILE A 146 3.39 -34.19 -30.33
C ILE A 146 4.79 -34.73 -30.13
N THR A 147 4.91 -36.06 -30.02
CA THR A 147 6.20 -36.75 -30.10
C THR A 147 6.57 -37.03 -31.55
N ASP A 148 7.86 -37.21 -31.84
CA ASP A 148 8.33 -37.68 -33.15
C ASP A 148 7.69 -39.04 -33.54
N GLN A 149 7.31 -39.84 -32.54
CA GLN A 149 6.64 -41.12 -32.73
C GLN A 149 5.18 -40.96 -33.19
N ASP A 150 4.44 -39.98 -32.67
CA ASP A 150 3.07 -39.66 -33.12
C ASP A 150 3.10 -39.11 -34.55
N LEU A 151 4.07 -38.23 -34.86
CA LEU A 151 4.25 -37.68 -36.19
C LEU A 151 4.60 -38.77 -37.22
N ALA A 152 5.51 -39.69 -36.87
CA ALA A 152 5.86 -40.83 -37.69
C ALA A 152 4.66 -41.78 -37.92
N ALA A 153 3.84 -42.02 -36.89
CA ALA A 153 2.63 -42.84 -37.02
C ALA A 153 1.60 -42.22 -37.96
N ALA A 154 1.34 -40.90 -37.83
CA ALA A 154 0.43 -40.18 -38.71
C ALA A 154 0.94 -40.13 -40.17
N GLN A 155 2.24 -39.93 -40.38
CA GLN A 155 2.85 -40.02 -41.71
C GLN A 155 2.74 -41.43 -42.32
N ALA A 156 2.94 -42.48 -41.53
CA ALA A 156 2.76 -43.86 -41.98
C ALA A 156 1.29 -44.19 -42.34
N GLN A 157 0.32 -43.62 -41.63
CA GLN A 157 -1.10 -43.71 -42.01
C GLN A 157 -1.38 -43.03 -43.35
N VAL A 158 -0.84 -41.82 -43.60
CA VAL A 158 -0.96 -41.15 -44.91
C VAL A 158 -0.32 -41.98 -46.03
N GLN A 159 0.88 -42.54 -45.82
CA GLN A 159 1.50 -43.44 -46.81
C GLN A 159 0.66 -44.70 -47.07
N THR A 160 0.08 -45.28 -46.02
CA THR A 160 -0.81 -46.45 -46.14
C THR A 160 -2.06 -46.13 -46.94
N ALA A 161 -2.71 -45.00 -46.66
CA ALA A 161 -3.88 -44.53 -47.41
C ALA A 161 -3.54 -44.22 -48.87
N GLN A 162 -2.39 -43.60 -49.15
CA GLN A 162 -1.91 -43.36 -50.51
C GLN A 162 -1.65 -44.68 -51.26
N GLY A 163 -1.07 -45.67 -50.59
CA GLY A 163 -0.91 -47.03 -51.11
C GLY A 163 -2.25 -47.71 -51.40
N ASN A 164 -3.25 -47.52 -50.55
CA ASN A 164 -4.61 -48.03 -50.76
C ASN A 164 -5.26 -47.37 -51.99
N LEU A 165 -5.18 -46.04 -52.13
CA LEU A 165 -5.67 -45.30 -53.29
C LEU A 165 -4.99 -45.74 -54.58
N GLN A 166 -3.69 -46.02 -54.56
CA GLN A 166 -2.98 -46.52 -55.74
C GLN A 166 -3.47 -47.93 -56.13
N ARG A 167 -3.72 -48.83 -55.18
CA ARG A 167 -4.31 -50.16 -55.46
C ARG A 167 -5.75 -50.06 -55.95
N ALA A 168 -6.55 -49.14 -55.39
CA ALA A 168 -7.92 -48.89 -55.84
C ALA A 168 -7.93 -48.42 -57.31
N LYS A 169 -7.09 -47.43 -57.67
CA LYS A 169 -6.95 -46.93 -59.05
C LYS A 169 -6.55 -48.03 -60.05
N THR A 170 -5.74 -49.00 -59.65
CA THR A 170 -5.31 -50.12 -60.52
C THR A 170 -6.23 -51.34 -60.47
N GLY A 171 -7.44 -51.24 -59.90
CA GLY A 171 -8.37 -52.38 -59.81
C GLY A 171 -7.83 -53.56 -58.99
N ASN A 172 -6.90 -53.28 -58.07
CA ASN A 172 -6.13 -54.26 -57.30
C ASN A 172 -5.25 -55.21 -58.15
N MET A 173 -5.01 -54.88 -59.43
CA MET A 173 -4.12 -55.62 -60.34
C MET A 173 -2.76 -54.94 -60.46
N THR A 174 -1.70 -55.75 -60.61
CA THR A 174 -0.33 -55.26 -60.84
C THR A 174 -0.03 -55.12 -62.33
N PRO A 175 0.98 -54.33 -62.74
CA PRO A 175 1.46 -54.29 -64.12
C PRO A 175 1.90 -55.68 -64.66
N ALA A 176 2.30 -56.60 -63.78
CA ALA A 176 2.66 -57.97 -64.17
C ALA A 176 1.44 -58.80 -64.56
N ASP A 177 0.29 -58.60 -63.89
CA ASP A 177 -0.96 -59.33 -64.19
C ASP A 177 -1.52 -58.94 -65.57
N ILE A 178 -1.45 -57.66 -65.92
CA ILE A 178 -1.83 -57.15 -67.25
C ILE A 178 -0.92 -57.74 -68.34
N ALA A 179 0.40 -57.79 -68.09
CA ALA A 179 1.35 -58.40 -69.02
C ALA A 179 1.12 -59.91 -69.18
N ALA A 180 0.76 -60.62 -68.11
CA ALA A 180 0.40 -62.04 -68.15
C ALA A 180 -0.87 -62.29 -68.98
N ALA A 181 -1.91 -61.47 -68.82
CA ALA A 181 -3.13 -61.56 -69.63
C ALA A 181 -2.86 -61.32 -71.13
N GLN A 182 -2.00 -60.35 -71.47
CA GLN A 182 -1.56 -60.13 -72.85
C GLN A 182 -0.77 -61.32 -73.43
N ALA A 183 0.11 -61.93 -72.63
CA ALA A 183 0.85 -63.13 -73.03
C ALA A 183 -0.07 -64.34 -73.25
N ALA A 184 -1.14 -64.49 -72.46
CA ALA A 184 -2.14 -65.53 -72.64
C ALA A 184 -2.88 -65.41 -73.99
N VAL A 185 -3.32 -64.20 -74.35
CA VAL A 185 -3.94 -63.93 -75.68
C VAL A 185 -2.99 -64.29 -76.82
N LYS A 186 -1.72 -63.88 -76.73
CA LYS A 186 -0.69 -64.18 -77.74
C LYS A 186 -0.43 -65.69 -77.88
N THR A 187 -0.48 -66.42 -76.76
CA THR A 187 -0.30 -67.88 -76.74
C THR A 187 -1.50 -68.58 -77.39
N ALA A 188 -2.72 -68.17 -77.08
CA ALA A 188 -3.95 -68.71 -77.69
C ALA A 188 -3.99 -68.49 -79.21
N GLN A 189 -3.50 -67.33 -79.69
CA GLN A 189 -3.34 -67.06 -81.13
C GLN A 189 -2.31 -68.01 -81.79
N GLY A 190 -1.19 -68.31 -81.13
CA GLY A 190 -0.21 -69.28 -81.61
C GLY A 190 -0.76 -70.70 -81.72
N ASN A 191 -1.61 -71.12 -80.77
CA ASN A 191 -2.27 -72.43 -80.81
C ASN A 191 -3.22 -72.55 -82.00
N LEU A 192 -4.00 -71.50 -82.31
CA LEU A 192 -4.86 -71.46 -83.50
C LEU A 192 -4.04 -71.60 -84.80
N GLN A 193 -2.86 -70.97 -84.87
CA GLN A 193 -1.96 -71.07 -86.02
C GLN A 193 -1.48 -72.52 -86.26
N HIS A 194 -1.20 -73.28 -85.18
CA HIS A 194 -0.79 -74.68 -85.27
C HIS A 194 -1.91 -75.63 -85.72
N VAL A 195 -3.15 -75.40 -85.28
CA VAL A 195 -4.31 -76.22 -85.67
C VAL A 195 -4.58 -76.17 -87.19
N LEU A 196 -4.12 -75.13 -87.87
CA LEU A 196 -4.35 -74.91 -89.31
C LEU A 196 -3.35 -75.64 -90.24
N SER A 197 -2.40 -76.45 -89.74
CA SER A 197 -1.20 -76.82 -90.52
C SER A 197 -0.82 -78.31 -90.70
N ALA A 198 -1.67 -79.32 -90.42
CA ALA A 198 -1.21 -80.74 -90.48
C ALA A 198 -2.26 -81.81 -90.88
N VAL A 199 -2.03 -82.56 -91.98
CA VAL A 199 -2.50 -83.95 -92.30
C VAL A 199 -1.53 -84.61 -93.32
N SER A 200 -1.34 -85.94 -93.34
CA SER A 200 -0.55 -86.66 -94.38
C SER A 200 -1.15 -88.02 -94.82
N ALA A 201 -0.64 -88.63 -95.89
CA ALA A 201 -1.38 -89.58 -96.73
C ALA A 201 -1.45 -91.06 -96.29
N ALA A 202 -0.91 -91.46 -95.12
CA ALA A 202 -0.85 -92.87 -94.72
C ALA A 202 -2.18 -93.42 -94.15
N ASP A 203 -3.01 -92.57 -93.57
CA ASP A 203 -4.12 -93.00 -92.71
C ASP A 203 -5.40 -93.47 -93.47
N ILE A 204 -5.48 -93.22 -94.78
CA ILE A 204 -6.71 -93.39 -95.58
C ILE A 204 -7.05 -94.87 -95.88
N ALA A 205 -6.06 -95.77 -95.92
CA ALA A 205 -6.26 -97.14 -96.41
C ALA A 205 -7.02 -98.08 -95.43
N ALA A 206 -6.93 -97.84 -94.13
CA ALA A 206 -7.46 -98.77 -93.12
C ALA A 206 -8.99 -98.71 -92.94
N ALA A 207 -9.63 -97.59 -93.29
CA ALA A 207 -11.03 -97.33 -92.95
C ALA A 207 -12.07 -97.87 -93.96
N GLN A 208 -11.66 -98.43 -95.11
CA GLN A 208 -12.59 -98.90 -96.15
C GLN A 208 -13.26 -100.25 -95.85
N ALA A 209 -12.64 -101.13 -95.05
CA ALA A 209 -13.14 -102.48 -94.82
C ALA A 209 -14.34 -102.58 -93.86
N ALA A 210 -14.51 -101.60 -92.96
CA ALA A 210 -15.50 -101.66 -91.87
C ALA A 210 -16.94 -101.33 -92.31
N VAL A 211 -17.15 -100.80 -93.53
CA VAL A 211 -18.43 -100.23 -93.98
C VAL A 211 -19.47 -101.29 -94.37
N HIS A 212 -19.05 -102.43 -94.94
CA HIS A 212 -19.99 -103.40 -95.54
C HIS A 212 -20.81 -104.22 -94.55
N THR A 213 -20.33 -104.42 -93.32
CA THR A 213 -20.99 -105.31 -92.34
C THR A 213 -22.22 -104.68 -91.69
N ALA A 214 -22.30 -103.35 -91.65
CA ALA A 214 -23.30 -102.64 -90.85
C ALA A 214 -24.62 -102.34 -91.59
N GLU A 215 -24.70 -102.49 -92.91
CA GLU A 215 -25.87 -102.09 -93.71
C GLU A 215 -27.10 -103.04 -93.57
N ALA A 216 -26.95 -104.21 -92.94
CA ALA A 216 -27.99 -105.26 -92.94
C ALA A 216 -29.12 -105.12 -91.89
N ASN A 217 -28.94 -104.34 -90.82
CA ASN A 217 -29.81 -104.40 -89.63
C ASN A 217 -30.81 -103.23 -89.47
N LEU A 218 -31.01 -102.40 -90.51
CA LEU A 218 -31.76 -101.13 -90.42
C LEU A 218 -33.30 -101.26 -90.40
N GLN A 219 -33.87 -102.47 -90.55
CA GLN A 219 -35.27 -102.64 -90.93
C GLN A 219 -36.19 -103.13 -89.79
N LYS A 220 -36.39 -102.33 -88.72
CA LYS A 220 -37.50 -102.51 -87.74
C LYS A 220 -37.80 -101.29 -86.81
N VAL A 221 -38.95 -100.61 -87.06
CA VAL A 221 -39.87 -99.96 -86.07
C VAL A 221 -39.51 -98.54 -85.50
N GLN A 222 -40.42 -97.90 -84.72
CA GLN A 222 -40.61 -96.43 -84.51
C GLN A 222 -41.31 -96.00 -83.16
N SER A 223 -40.97 -94.81 -82.60
CA SER A 223 -41.83 -93.84 -81.79
C SER A 223 -42.27 -94.20 -80.33
N THR A 224 -42.72 -93.34 -79.37
CA THR A 224 -43.16 -91.89 -79.23
C THR A 224 -42.69 -91.23 -77.89
N VAL A 225 -43.14 -90.01 -77.50
CA VAL A 225 -42.87 -89.29 -76.19
C VAL A 225 -44.18 -88.73 -75.55
N THR A 226 -44.18 -88.41 -74.24
CA THR A 226 -45.36 -88.36 -73.33
C THR A 226 -45.74 -86.99 -72.70
N PRO A 227 -46.95 -86.83 -72.09
CA PRO A 227 -47.53 -85.52 -71.74
C PRO A 227 -47.03 -84.76 -70.48
N ALA A 228 -46.00 -85.22 -69.78
CA ALA A 228 -45.61 -84.63 -68.49
C ALA A 228 -44.96 -83.24 -68.61
N ASP A 229 -44.22 -83.01 -69.71
CA ASP A 229 -43.37 -81.82 -69.87
C ASP A 229 -44.14 -80.52 -70.14
N ILE A 230 -45.42 -80.62 -70.55
CA ILE A 230 -46.28 -79.45 -70.82
C ILE A 230 -46.75 -78.79 -69.52
N ALA A 231 -46.98 -79.57 -68.46
CA ALA A 231 -47.49 -79.05 -67.18
C ALA A 231 -46.44 -78.22 -66.42
N ALA A 232 -45.16 -78.60 -66.50
CA ALA A 232 -44.07 -77.88 -65.82
C ALA A 232 -43.84 -76.47 -66.39
N ALA A 233 -43.97 -76.31 -67.71
CA ALA A 233 -43.75 -75.02 -68.38
C ALA A 233 -44.85 -73.98 -68.08
N GLN A 234 -46.07 -74.40 -67.79
CA GLN A 234 -47.18 -73.50 -67.48
C GLN A 234 -47.01 -72.80 -66.11
N ALA A 235 -46.37 -73.44 -65.13
CA ALA A 235 -46.12 -72.88 -63.80
C ALA A 235 -45.09 -71.73 -63.79
N VAL A 236 -44.13 -71.76 -64.72
CA VAL A 236 -43.06 -70.75 -64.82
C VAL A 236 -43.61 -69.40 -65.31
N VAL A 237 -44.56 -69.41 -66.25
CA VAL A 237 -45.18 -68.19 -66.81
C VAL A 237 -45.90 -67.38 -65.73
N HIS A 238 -46.75 -68.01 -64.91
CA HIS A 238 -47.47 -67.32 -63.82
C HIS A 238 -46.55 -66.69 -62.76
N THR A 239 -45.34 -67.23 -62.57
CA THR A 239 -44.38 -66.68 -61.60
C THR A 239 -43.71 -65.40 -62.12
N ALA A 240 -43.55 -65.25 -63.44
CA ALA A 240 -43.04 -64.04 -64.07
C ALA A 240 -44.06 -62.89 -64.01
N GLU A 241 -45.34 -63.18 -64.26
CA GLU A 241 -46.45 -62.22 -64.23
C GLU A 241 -46.57 -61.50 -62.86
N ALA A 242 -46.47 -62.24 -61.75
CA ALA A 242 -46.56 -61.69 -60.40
C ALA A 242 -45.41 -60.73 -60.04
N ASN A 243 -44.21 -60.93 -60.63
CA ASN A 243 -43.05 -60.06 -60.38
C ASN A 243 -43.11 -58.75 -61.18
N LEU A 244 -43.68 -58.78 -62.40
CA LEU A 244 -43.91 -57.58 -63.19
C LEU A 244 -44.84 -56.60 -62.46
N GLU A 245 -45.91 -57.09 -61.82
CA GLU A 245 -46.89 -56.24 -61.14
C GLU A 245 -46.35 -55.64 -59.82
N ARG A 246 -45.54 -56.41 -59.09
CA ARG A 246 -44.80 -55.93 -57.89
C ARG A 246 -43.81 -54.79 -58.19
N THR A 247 -43.38 -54.68 -59.44
CA THR A 247 -42.41 -53.66 -59.89
C THR A 247 -43.10 -52.37 -60.35
N LYS A 248 -44.41 -52.40 -60.66
CA LYS A 248 -45.20 -51.22 -61.07
C LYS A 248 -45.75 -50.39 -59.90
N THR A 249 -45.95 -50.99 -58.72
CA THR A 249 -46.74 -50.38 -57.63
C THR A 249 -45.94 -49.61 -56.58
N GLY A 250 -44.60 -49.58 -56.68
CA GLY A 250 -43.69 -48.66 -55.99
C GLY A 250 -44.09 -48.20 -54.58
N ASN A 251 -43.78 -49.00 -53.54
CA ASN A 251 -44.09 -48.69 -52.14
C ASN A 251 -43.32 -47.45 -51.60
N VAL A 252 -43.79 -46.25 -51.92
CA VAL A 252 -43.53 -45.01 -51.20
C VAL A 252 -44.89 -44.49 -50.71
N THR A 253 -45.08 -44.36 -49.40
CA THR A 253 -46.36 -43.87 -48.87
C THR A 253 -46.36 -42.35 -48.82
N GLN A 254 -47.55 -41.73 -48.82
CA GLN A 254 -47.66 -40.27 -48.64
C GLN A 254 -47.00 -39.81 -47.33
N ALA A 255 -47.06 -40.62 -46.27
CA ALA A 255 -46.41 -40.33 -44.99
C ALA A 255 -44.87 -40.26 -45.11
N ASP A 256 -44.25 -41.06 -45.99
CA ASP A 256 -42.79 -41.00 -46.22
C ASP A 256 -42.38 -39.69 -46.90
N ILE A 257 -43.21 -39.23 -47.85
CA ILE A 257 -43.03 -37.94 -48.53
C ILE A 257 -43.24 -36.78 -47.54
N ASP A 258 -44.30 -36.83 -46.73
CA ASP A 258 -44.63 -35.80 -45.74
C ASP A 258 -43.52 -35.68 -44.66
N ASN A 259 -42.98 -36.82 -44.21
CA ASN A 259 -41.85 -36.87 -43.28
C ASN A 259 -40.57 -36.29 -43.90
N ALA A 260 -40.26 -36.61 -45.16
CA ALA A 260 -39.12 -36.03 -45.87
C ALA A 260 -39.29 -34.51 -46.08
N GLN A 261 -40.50 -34.03 -46.40
CA GLN A 261 -40.82 -32.61 -46.48
C GLN A 261 -40.75 -31.89 -45.12
N ALA A 262 -41.10 -32.57 -44.02
CA ALA A 262 -40.91 -32.05 -42.67
C ALA A 262 -39.41 -31.93 -42.30
N ALA A 263 -38.59 -32.90 -42.71
CA ALA A 263 -37.14 -32.85 -42.54
C ALA A 263 -36.50 -31.68 -43.31
N VAL A 264 -36.89 -31.46 -44.58
CA VAL A 264 -36.45 -30.29 -45.38
C VAL A 264 -36.83 -28.99 -44.67
N ARG A 265 -38.10 -28.81 -44.28
CA ARG A 265 -38.55 -27.60 -43.56
C ARG A 265 -37.82 -27.39 -42.23
N SER A 266 -37.50 -28.46 -41.50
CA SER A 266 -36.70 -28.37 -40.26
C SER A 266 -35.25 -27.95 -40.52
N ALA A 267 -34.62 -28.46 -41.57
CA ALA A 267 -33.28 -28.08 -41.97
C ALA A 267 -33.23 -26.62 -42.48
N GLU A 268 -34.21 -26.21 -43.29
CA GLU A 268 -34.34 -24.83 -43.78
C GLU A 268 -34.61 -23.84 -42.65
N ALA A 269 -35.45 -24.19 -41.68
CA ALA A 269 -35.66 -23.36 -40.48
C ALA A 269 -34.36 -23.18 -39.67
N LYS A 270 -33.55 -24.24 -39.50
CA LYS A 270 -32.23 -24.17 -38.84
C LYS A 270 -31.25 -23.29 -39.62
N LEU A 271 -31.22 -23.39 -40.95
CA LEU A 271 -30.41 -22.53 -41.82
C LEU A 271 -30.85 -21.07 -41.70
N GLN A 272 -32.15 -20.80 -41.72
CA GLN A 272 -32.70 -19.45 -41.58
C GLN A 272 -32.41 -18.85 -40.19
N THR A 273 -32.48 -19.66 -39.11
CA THR A 273 -32.05 -19.22 -37.77
C THR A 273 -30.55 -18.90 -37.72
N ALA A 274 -29.70 -19.71 -38.36
CA ALA A 274 -28.27 -19.44 -38.44
C ALA A 274 -27.93 -18.19 -39.30
N GLN A 275 -28.75 -17.88 -40.32
CA GLN A 275 -28.56 -16.70 -41.18
C GLN A 275 -29.02 -15.37 -40.57
N GLN A 276 -29.91 -15.39 -39.56
CA GLN A 276 -30.42 -14.15 -38.93
C GLN A 276 -29.40 -13.42 -38.03
N GLY A 277 -28.22 -13.99 -37.81
CA GLY A 277 -27.16 -13.37 -37.00
C GLY A 277 -27.46 -13.40 -35.49
N PRO A 278 -26.64 -12.71 -34.67
CA PRO A 278 -26.87 -12.60 -33.23
C PRO A 278 -28.10 -11.74 -32.94
N SER A 279 -28.95 -12.18 -32.01
CA SER A 279 -30.09 -11.36 -31.54
C SER A 279 -29.63 -9.98 -31.04
N PRO A 280 -30.40 -8.90 -31.27
CA PRO A 280 -30.13 -7.57 -30.71
C PRO A 280 -29.85 -7.57 -29.21
N ASP A 281 -30.46 -8.48 -28.44
CA ASP A 281 -30.23 -8.63 -27.00
C ASP A 281 -28.80 -9.09 -26.68
N VAL A 282 -28.23 -9.98 -27.51
CA VAL A 282 -26.86 -10.51 -27.34
C VAL A 282 -25.82 -9.44 -27.67
N VAL A 283 -26.05 -8.67 -28.74
CA VAL A 283 -25.22 -7.51 -29.10
C VAL A 283 -25.28 -6.45 -28.00
N SER A 284 -26.47 -6.16 -27.48
CA SER A 284 -26.69 -5.19 -26.40
C SER A 284 -26.04 -5.65 -25.09
N ALA A 285 -26.11 -6.94 -24.75
CA ALA A 285 -25.43 -7.50 -23.58
C ALA A 285 -23.90 -7.37 -23.68
N ALA A 286 -23.32 -7.64 -24.86
CA ALA A 286 -21.89 -7.46 -25.10
C ALA A 286 -21.47 -5.97 -25.05
N GLN A 287 -22.27 -5.06 -25.63
CA GLN A 287 -22.04 -3.62 -25.52
C GLN A 287 -22.12 -3.13 -24.07
N ASN A 288 -23.04 -3.67 -23.27
CA ASN A 288 -23.17 -3.35 -21.85
C ASN A 288 -21.95 -3.84 -21.06
N LYS A 289 -21.40 -5.04 -21.33
CA LYS A 289 -20.14 -5.49 -20.74
C LYS A 289 -18.97 -4.56 -21.06
N LEU A 290 -18.80 -4.16 -22.32
CA LEU A 290 -17.76 -3.22 -22.76
C LEU A 290 -17.90 -1.87 -22.04
N THR A 291 -19.13 -1.35 -21.95
CA THR A 291 -19.43 -0.10 -21.23
C THR A 291 -19.12 -0.21 -19.75
N GLN A 292 -19.43 -1.35 -19.11
CA GLN A 292 -19.09 -1.61 -17.71
C GLN A 292 -17.58 -1.70 -17.48
N ALA A 293 -16.82 -2.36 -18.37
CA ALA A 293 -15.36 -2.43 -18.30
C ALA A 293 -14.73 -1.03 -18.42
N GLN A 294 -15.21 -0.21 -19.37
CA GLN A 294 -14.78 1.19 -19.53
C GLN A 294 -15.08 2.05 -18.31
N GLN A 295 -16.27 1.91 -17.71
CA GLN A 295 -16.62 2.59 -16.46
C GLN A 295 -15.79 2.11 -15.26
N ASN A 296 -15.43 0.83 -15.22
CA ASN A 296 -14.57 0.26 -14.18
C ASN A 296 -13.16 0.84 -14.27
N TYR A 297 -12.57 0.84 -15.46
CA TYR A 297 -11.27 1.46 -15.76
C TYR A 297 -11.23 2.94 -15.33
N GLN A 298 -12.25 3.73 -15.68
CA GLN A 298 -12.30 5.14 -15.29
C GLN A 298 -12.33 5.33 -13.77
N LYS A 299 -13.06 4.48 -13.03
CA LYS A 299 -13.13 4.54 -11.56
C LYS A 299 -11.80 4.13 -10.92
N ILE A 300 -11.19 3.06 -11.39
CA ILE A 300 -9.89 2.56 -10.92
C ILE A 300 -8.81 3.62 -11.17
N SER A 301 -8.65 4.06 -12.42
CA SER A 301 -7.67 5.07 -12.81
C SER A 301 -7.84 6.38 -12.02
N ALA A 302 -9.07 6.88 -11.84
CA ALA A 302 -9.30 8.09 -11.04
C ALA A 302 -9.03 7.88 -9.53
N GLY A 303 -9.40 6.72 -8.99
CA GLY A 303 -9.18 6.37 -7.58
C GLY A 303 -7.70 6.22 -7.23
N ASP A 304 -6.96 5.45 -8.03
CA ASP A 304 -5.55 5.18 -7.80
C ASP A 304 -4.68 6.40 -8.08
N SER A 305 -5.02 7.20 -9.09
CA SER A 305 -4.34 8.47 -9.34
C SER A 305 -4.56 9.48 -8.19
N ALA A 306 -5.75 9.50 -7.59
CA ALA A 306 -6.02 10.29 -6.38
C ALA A 306 -5.27 9.73 -5.15
N ALA A 307 -5.18 8.41 -4.98
CA ALA A 307 -4.44 7.76 -3.90
C ALA A 307 -2.92 8.04 -4.00
N LYS A 308 -2.34 7.92 -5.20
CA LYS A 308 -0.97 8.29 -5.52
C LYS A 308 -0.70 9.78 -5.27
N THR A 309 -1.59 10.67 -5.71
CA THR A 309 -1.48 12.12 -5.46
C THR A 309 -1.49 12.41 -3.96
N THR A 310 -2.38 11.75 -3.20
CA THR A 310 -2.43 11.86 -1.73
C THR A 310 -1.15 11.35 -1.08
N ALA A 311 -0.60 10.23 -1.53
CA ALA A 311 0.66 9.70 -1.04
C ALA A 311 1.85 10.64 -1.33
N GLN A 312 1.88 11.28 -2.51
CA GLN A 312 2.88 12.30 -2.86
C GLN A 312 2.74 13.57 -1.98
N GLN A 313 1.52 14.00 -1.66
CA GLN A 313 1.28 15.10 -0.72
C GLN A 313 1.75 14.74 0.71
N ASN A 314 1.61 13.47 1.12
CA ASN A 314 2.16 12.98 2.38
C ASN A 314 3.69 12.98 2.39
N VAL A 315 4.36 12.64 1.26
CA VAL A 315 5.82 12.78 1.12
C VAL A 315 6.25 14.24 1.31
N GLN A 316 5.56 15.18 0.66
CA GLN A 316 5.87 16.60 0.78
C GLN A 316 5.69 17.09 2.23
N SER A 317 4.55 16.79 2.84
CA SER A 317 4.23 17.15 4.24
C SER A 317 5.26 16.58 5.22
N ALA A 318 5.71 15.35 5.00
CA ALA A 318 6.75 14.73 5.83
C ALA A 318 8.14 15.34 5.58
N ALA A 319 8.45 15.76 4.35
CA ALA A 319 9.70 16.49 4.04
C ALA A 319 9.71 17.89 4.66
N ASP A 320 8.56 18.57 4.72
CA ASP A 320 8.37 19.81 5.47
C ASP A 320 8.61 19.58 6.98
N GLY A 321 8.08 18.47 7.52
CA GLY A 321 8.33 18.02 8.90
C GLY A 321 9.81 17.73 9.21
N VAL A 322 10.55 17.13 8.28
CA VAL A 322 12.01 16.96 8.40
C VAL A 322 12.72 18.30 8.44
N ARG A 323 12.41 19.23 7.52
CA ARG A 323 13.04 20.56 7.50
C ARG A 323 12.77 21.35 8.79
N SER A 324 11.55 21.29 9.32
CA SER A 324 11.21 21.87 10.62
C SER A 324 12.03 21.26 11.77
N ALA A 325 12.08 19.92 11.85
CA ALA A 325 12.87 19.24 12.88
C ALA A 325 14.38 19.47 12.76
N GLN A 326 14.91 19.62 11.54
CA GLN A 326 16.31 20.01 11.29
C GLN A 326 16.62 21.42 11.82
N GLN A 327 15.70 22.38 11.68
CA GLN A 327 15.85 23.73 12.24
C GLN A 327 15.86 23.71 13.77
N VAL A 328 14.96 22.93 14.39
CA VAL A 328 14.92 22.76 15.85
C VAL A 328 16.20 22.08 16.37
N TYR A 329 16.64 20.99 15.73
CA TYR A 329 17.88 20.31 16.08
C TYR A 329 19.11 21.20 15.91
N SER A 330 19.22 21.95 14.80
CA SER A 330 20.31 22.91 14.57
C SER A 330 20.35 23.98 15.67
N THR A 331 19.19 24.54 16.02
CA THR A 331 19.08 25.52 17.10
C THR A 331 19.49 24.93 18.44
N ALA A 332 18.99 23.74 18.79
CA ALA A 332 19.37 23.05 20.02
C ALA A 332 20.86 22.66 20.06
N TYR A 333 21.45 22.31 18.92
CA TYR A 333 22.88 22.00 18.79
C TYR A 333 23.74 23.23 19.05
N TRP A 334 23.43 24.37 18.43
CA TRP A 334 24.15 25.62 18.67
C TRP A 334 23.97 26.11 20.11
N ASN A 335 22.75 26.01 20.64
CA ASN A 335 22.45 26.34 22.03
C ASN A 335 23.27 25.45 22.99
N ASN A 336 23.24 24.13 22.83
CA ASN A 336 24.07 23.22 23.63
C ASN A 336 25.58 23.50 23.46
N THR A 337 26.03 23.86 22.26
CA THR A 337 27.44 24.20 22.00
C THR A 337 27.88 25.47 22.74
N GLN A 338 27.04 26.50 22.79
CA GLN A 338 27.32 27.71 23.59
C GLN A 338 27.21 27.40 25.09
N ALA A 339 26.23 26.59 25.48
CA ALA A 339 26.03 26.15 26.86
C ALA A 339 27.26 25.37 27.40
N GLN A 340 27.83 24.47 26.61
CA GLN A 340 29.06 23.74 26.94
C GLN A 340 30.31 24.63 27.01
N LYS A 341 30.29 25.81 26.38
CA LYS A 341 31.33 26.86 26.56
C LYS A 341 31.07 27.73 27.80
N GLY A 342 30.06 27.41 28.60
CA GLY A 342 29.68 28.17 29.78
C GLY A 342 28.91 29.45 29.46
N ILE A 343 28.17 29.53 28.35
CA ILE A 343 27.36 30.71 27.97
C ILE A 343 25.90 30.29 27.75
N ASP A 344 24.97 30.95 28.44
CA ASP A 344 23.54 30.75 28.25
C ASP A 344 23.09 31.27 26.87
N PRO A 345 22.59 30.41 25.97
CA PRO A 345 22.11 30.80 24.65
C PRO A 345 20.94 31.78 24.64
N LYS A 346 20.12 31.82 25.70
CA LYS A 346 18.94 32.72 25.76
C LYS A 346 19.32 34.15 26.11
N THR A 347 20.29 34.35 26.99
CA THR A 347 20.71 35.67 27.46
C THR A 347 22.00 36.17 26.81
N GLY A 348 22.84 35.26 26.28
CA GLY A 348 24.17 35.58 25.75
C GLY A 348 25.22 35.84 26.84
N ILE A 349 24.85 35.62 28.11
CA ILE A 349 25.67 35.86 29.30
C ILE A 349 26.30 34.52 29.72
N PRO A 350 27.52 34.48 30.30
CA PRO A 350 28.05 33.27 30.90
C PRO A 350 27.05 32.61 31.87
N PHE A 351 27.07 31.27 31.99
CA PHE A 351 26.48 30.58 33.13
C PHE A 351 27.24 30.98 34.38
N SER A 352 26.75 32.06 34.97
CA SER A 352 27.41 32.84 35.98
C SER A 352 26.89 32.44 37.35
N LYS A 353 27.81 32.32 38.31
CA LYS A 353 27.45 32.22 39.74
C LYS A 353 26.85 33.54 40.26
N GLU A 354 27.05 34.64 39.53
CA GLU A 354 26.38 35.92 39.76
C GLU A 354 25.12 36.05 38.86
N PRO A 355 23.97 36.47 39.41
CA PRO A 355 22.66 36.34 38.79
C PRO A 355 22.38 37.39 37.72
N VAL A 356 21.69 36.97 36.66
CA VAL A 356 21.03 37.88 35.73
C VAL A 356 19.82 38.50 36.43
N VAL A 357 19.89 39.79 36.76
CA VAL A 357 18.77 40.53 37.37
C VAL A 357 17.66 40.76 36.34
N ILE A 358 16.59 39.98 36.41
CA ILE A 358 15.36 40.24 35.65
C ILE A 358 14.46 41.16 36.51
N LEU A 359 14.09 42.31 35.95
CA LEU A 359 13.44 43.44 36.63
C LEU A 359 11.95 43.23 37.01
N THR A 360 11.49 42.00 37.16
CA THR A 360 10.06 41.69 37.39
C THR A 360 9.87 40.81 38.62
N ASN A 361 8.84 41.14 39.41
CA ASN A 361 8.34 40.38 40.57
C ASN A 361 7.68 39.04 40.19
N GLN A 362 8.19 38.38 39.16
CA GLN A 362 7.79 37.03 38.76
C GLN A 362 8.83 36.04 39.28
N VAL A 363 8.34 34.92 39.81
CA VAL A 363 9.10 33.73 40.22
C VAL A 363 10.23 33.48 39.22
N LEU A 364 11.47 33.30 39.70
CA LEU A 364 12.59 32.94 38.84
C LEU A 364 12.17 31.75 37.98
N ALA A 365 12.15 31.94 36.66
CA ALA A 365 12.16 30.80 35.76
C ALA A 365 13.39 29.95 36.12
N PRO A 366 13.26 28.61 36.23
CA PRO A 366 14.38 27.77 36.61
C PRO A 366 15.56 28.06 35.68
N LEU A 367 16.71 28.37 36.29
CA LEU A 367 17.97 28.66 35.59
C LEU A 367 18.23 27.51 34.62
N THR A 368 18.11 27.75 33.31
CA THR A 368 18.36 26.71 32.31
C THR A 368 19.82 26.33 32.36
N THR A 369 20.08 25.14 32.87
CA THR A 369 21.41 24.58 33.07
C THR A 369 22.02 24.11 31.74
N PRO A 370 23.35 23.90 31.68
CA PRO A 370 23.97 23.18 30.56
C PRO A 370 23.31 21.82 30.27
N ARG A 371 22.81 21.14 31.31
CA ARG A 371 22.10 19.85 31.21
C ARG A 371 20.76 20.00 30.49
N ASP A 372 20.01 21.08 30.72
CA ASP A 372 18.74 21.32 30.02
C ASP A 372 18.95 21.51 28.50
N TYR A 373 20.06 22.15 28.10
CA TYR A 373 20.43 22.29 26.70
C TYR A 373 20.90 20.96 26.08
N ALA A 374 21.61 20.10 26.82
CA ALA A 374 21.95 18.75 26.39
C ALA A 374 20.71 17.84 26.24
N ASN A 375 19.74 17.99 27.15
CA ASN A 375 18.45 17.31 27.11
C ASN A 375 17.63 17.79 25.90
N ALA A 376 17.58 19.10 25.65
CA ALA A 376 16.92 19.68 24.47
C ALA A 376 17.58 19.25 23.14
N LEU A 377 18.90 19.12 23.10
CA LEU A 377 19.61 18.54 21.95
C LEU A 377 19.22 17.07 21.73
N THR A 378 19.14 16.28 22.80
CA THR A 378 18.73 14.88 22.73
C THR A 378 17.27 14.72 22.24
N GLN A 379 16.34 15.50 22.78
CA GLN A 379 14.92 15.48 22.38
C GLN A 379 14.68 16.00 20.96
N SER A 380 15.42 17.04 20.53
CA SER A 380 15.36 17.53 19.15
C SER A 380 15.99 16.55 18.16
N LYS A 381 17.03 15.81 18.55
CA LYS A 381 17.55 14.69 17.74
C LYS A 381 16.51 13.58 17.59
N ILE A 382 15.89 13.13 18.69
CA ILE A 382 14.79 12.15 18.64
C ILE A 382 13.68 12.62 17.70
N SER A 383 13.30 13.90 17.78
CA SER A 383 12.26 14.50 16.92
C SER A 383 12.67 14.54 15.44
N LEU A 384 13.95 14.83 15.15
CA LEU A 384 14.52 14.79 13.79
C LEU A 384 14.49 13.37 13.22
N ASP A 385 14.98 12.39 13.98
CA ASP A 385 15.00 10.99 13.58
C ASP A 385 13.57 10.48 13.31
N GLN A 386 12.59 10.85 14.17
CA GLN A 386 11.16 10.54 13.95
C GLN A 386 10.56 11.22 12.70
N SER A 387 10.93 12.46 12.39
CA SER A 387 10.49 13.11 11.14
C SER A 387 11.10 12.44 9.91
N GLN A 388 12.36 12.00 9.97
CA GLN A 388 13.01 11.24 8.89
C GLN A 388 12.32 9.90 8.65
N ILE A 389 11.95 9.19 9.72
CA ILE A 389 11.12 7.97 9.66
C ILE A 389 9.81 8.23 8.91
N LYS A 390 9.08 9.30 9.25
CA LYS A 390 7.80 9.64 8.59
C LYS A 390 7.97 9.95 7.11
N LEU A 391 9.02 10.70 6.73
CA LEU A 391 9.34 10.96 5.32
C LEU A 391 9.61 9.66 4.58
N GLN A 392 10.39 8.78 5.19
CA GLN A 392 10.76 7.51 4.59
C GLN A 392 9.54 6.58 4.40
N GLN A 393 8.65 6.51 5.39
CA GLN A 393 7.37 5.79 5.30
C GLN A 393 6.44 6.38 4.23
N ALA A 394 6.36 7.71 4.11
CA ALA A 394 5.56 8.37 3.08
C ALA A 394 6.10 8.08 1.67
N GLN A 395 7.43 8.07 1.48
CA GLN A 395 8.06 7.73 0.20
C GLN A 395 7.71 6.30 -0.23
N VAL A 396 7.75 5.36 0.72
CA VAL A 396 7.32 3.97 0.51
C VAL A 396 5.85 3.90 0.12
N ALA A 397 4.97 4.59 0.84
CA ALA A 397 3.54 4.63 0.52
C ALA A 397 3.29 5.20 -0.89
N ALA A 398 4.05 6.22 -1.31
CA ALA A 398 3.95 6.80 -2.65
C ALA A 398 4.44 5.85 -3.76
N GLN A 399 5.53 5.12 -3.52
CA GLN A 399 6.01 4.06 -4.44
C GLN A 399 4.99 2.94 -4.57
N ASN A 400 4.43 2.46 -3.44
CA ASN A 400 3.41 1.40 -3.43
C ASN A 400 2.13 1.84 -4.15
N ALA A 401 1.64 3.07 -3.90
CA ALA A 401 0.48 3.61 -4.59
C ALA A 401 0.72 3.77 -6.11
N GLN A 402 1.92 4.17 -6.53
CA GLN A 402 2.30 4.21 -7.94
C GLN A 402 2.34 2.82 -8.58
N GLN A 403 2.87 1.81 -7.88
CA GLN A 403 2.90 0.44 -8.41
C GLN A 403 1.49 -0.17 -8.47
N GLN A 404 0.63 0.14 -7.51
CA GLN A 404 -0.77 -0.29 -7.51
C GLN A 404 -1.54 0.32 -8.70
N GLU A 405 -1.42 1.64 -8.92
CA GLU A 405 -1.98 2.32 -10.10
C GLU A 405 -1.55 1.65 -11.40
N ILE A 406 -0.26 1.33 -11.57
CA ILE A 406 0.25 0.64 -12.77
C ILE A 406 -0.43 -0.72 -12.96
N ASN A 407 -0.51 -1.53 -11.90
CA ASN A 407 -1.05 -2.88 -11.97
C ASN A 407 -2.56 -2.89 -12.22
N ASP A 408 -3.32 -2.07 -11.49
CA ASP A 408 -4.78 -2.08 -11.54
C ASP A 408 -5.32 -1.41 -12.81
N VAL A 409 -4.65 -0.36 -13.31
CA VAL A 409 -4.94 0.23 -14.62
C VAL A 409 -4.62 -0.75 -15.76
N ALA A 410 -3.52 -1.51 -15.68
CA ALA A 410 -3.21 -2.54 -16.68
C ALA A 410 -4.25 -3.68 -16.67
N ASN A 411 -4.65 -4.16 -15.49
CA ASN A 411 -5.71 -5.17 -15.35
C ASN A 411 -7.06 -4.67 -15.86
N ALA A 412 -7.43 -3.42 -15.58
CA ALA A 412 -8.67 -2.82 -16.06
C ALA A 412 -8.65 -2.59 -17.58
N GLN A 413 -7.49 -2.27 -18.17
CA GLN A 413 -7.34 -2.18 -19.63
C GLN A 413 -7.50 -3.55 -20.29
N ALA A 414 -6.90 -4.61 -19.73
CA ALA A 414 -7.09 -5.97 -20.23
C ALA A 414 -8.57 -6.42 -20.20
N GLN A 415 -9.36 -5.97 -19.21
CA GLN A 415 -10.81 -6.19 -19.17
C GLN A 415 -11.57 -5.44 -20.28
N ILE A 416 -11.12 -4.23 -20.67
CA ILE A 416 -11.66 -3.53 -21.84
C ILE A 416 -11.34 -4.32 -23.11
N ASP A 417 -10.10 -4.78 -23.26
CA ASP A 417 -9.63 -5.47 -24.47
C ASP A 417 -10.31 -6.83 -24.66
N ASP A 418 -10.55 -7.60 -23.59
CA ASP A 418 -11.38 -8.81 -23.61
C ASP A 418 -12.84 -8.49 -23.94
N ALA A 419 -13.47 -7.51 -23.26
CA ALA A 419 -14.85 -7.13 -23.53
C ALA A 419 -15.05 -6.61 -24.97
N GLN A 420 -14.08 -5.88 -25.52
CA GLN A 420 -14.06 -5.43 -26.91
C GLN A 420 -13.85 -6.62 -27.86
N THR A 421 -13.02 -7.59 -27.50
CA THR A 421 -12.81 -8.81 -28.28
C THR A 421 -14.09 -9.65 -28.33
N GLN A 422 -14.78 -9.86 -27.20
CA GLN A 422 -16.07 -10.53 -27.12
C GLN A 422 -17.14 -9.78 -27.94
N PHE A 423 -17.21 -8.45 -27.84
CA PHE A 423 -18.12 -7.64 -28.65
C PHE A 423 -17.85 -7.76 -30.16
N ASN A 424 -16.57 -7.70 -30.57
CA ASN A 424 -16.16 -7.88 -31.96
C ASN A 424 -16.44 -9.29 -32.50
N GLN A 425 -16.35 -10.32 -31.65
CA GLN A 425 -16.73 -11.69 -32.00
C GLN A 425 -18.25 -11.82 -32.20
N VAL A 426 -19.05 -11.24 -31.30
CA VAL A 426 -20.51 -11.20 -31.42
C VAL A 426 -20.93 -10.45 -32.69
N GLN A 427 -20.33 -9.29 -32.99
CA GLN A 427 -20.66 -8.53 -34.20
C GLN A 427 -20.32 -9.24 -35.53
N LYS A 428 -19.35 -10.16 -35.56
CA LYS A 428 -18.95 -10.87 -36.80
C LYS A 428 -19.97 -11.91 -37.27
N GLY A 429 -20.92 -12.32 -36.43
CA GLY A 429 -21.90 -13.37 -36.75
C GLY A 429 -21.26 -14.77 -36.86
N PRO A 430 -22.07 -15.81 -37.18
CA PRO A 430 -21.56 -17.16 -37.40
C PRO A 430 -20.64 -17.20 -38.63
N LYS A 431 -19.57 -18.00 -38.54
CA LYS A 431 -18.58 -18.07 -39.63
C LYS A 431 -19.18 -18.83 -40.81
N ALA A 432 -18.66 -18.57 -42.02
CA ALA A 432 -19.03 -19.36 -43.21
C ALA A 432 -18.80 -20.87 -43.01
N THR A 433 -17.80 -21.26 -42.19
CA THR A 433 -17.52 -22.64 -41.78
C THR A 433 -18.66 -23.30 -40.99
N ASP A 434 -19.49 -22.51 -40.32
CA ASP A 434 -20.55 -22.99 -39.43
C ASP A 434 -21.88 -23.11 -40.20
N ILE A 435 -22.03 -22.36 -41.29
CA ILE A 435 -23.18 -22.38 -42.20
C ILE A 435 -23.07 -23.52 -43.21
N VAL A 436 -21.87 -23.83 -43.71
CA VAL A 436 -21.65 -24.90 -44.73
C VAL A 436 -22.20 -26.27 -44.32
N PRO A 437 -22.01 -26.79 -43.09
CA PRO A 437 -22.60 -28.05 -42.66
C PRO A 437 -24.14 -28.01 -42.59
N ILE A 438 -24.71 -26.86 -42.23
CA ILE A 438 -26.18 -26.68 -42.16
C ILE A 438 -26.77 -26.62 -43.58
N GLN A 439 -26.08 -25.97 -44.52
CA GLN A 439 -26.43 -25.99 -45.94
C GLN A 439 -26.35 -27.42 -46.50
N ALA A 440 -25.29 -28.17 -46.20
CA ALA A 440 -25.15 -29.56 -46.62
C ALA A 440 -26.28 -30.47 -46.08
N LEU A 441 -26.78 -30.22 -44.86
CA LEU A 441 -27.96 -30.91 -44.31
C LEU A 441 -29.26 -30.55 -45.06
N VAL A 442 -29.44 -29.30 -45.49
CA VAL A 442 -30.56 -28.89 -46.35
C VAL A 442 -30.48 -29.57 -47.71
N ASP A 443 -29.28 -29.61 -48.31
CA ASP A 443 -29.05 -30.20 -49.62
C ASP A 443 -29.23 -31.74 -49.59
N GLN A 444 -28.77 -32.41 -48.53
CA GLN A 444 -29.00 -33.83 -48.28
C GLN A 444 -30.50 -34.14 -48.11
N ALA A 445 -31.22 -33.36 -47.30
CA ALA A 445 -32.66 -33.54 -47.10
C ALA A 445 -33.45 -33.35 -48.41
N LYS A 446 -33.06 -32.37 -49.24
CA LYS A 446 -33.66 -32.15 -50.57
C LYS A 446 -33.37 -33.28 -51.54
N ALA A 447 -32.12 -33.77 -51.61
CA ALA A 447 -31.75 -34.92 -52.44
C ALA A 447 -32.52 -36.19 -52.04
N GLN A 448 -32.74 -36.39 -50.73
CA GLN A 448 -33.48 -37.55 -50.23
C GLN A 448 -34.99 -37.45 -50.52
N LEU A 449 -35.59 -36.27 -50.42
CA LEU A 449 -36.96 -36.01 -50.88
C LEU A 449 -37.10 -36.23 -52.40
N GLN A 450 -36.16 -35.73 -53.20
CA GLN A 450 -36.15 -35.88 -54.65
C GLN A 450 -36.04 -37.37 -55.07
N LYS A 451 -35.23 -38.17 -54.35
CA LYS A 451 -35.13 -39.62 -54.56
C LYS A 451 -36.45 -40.34 -54.27
N LEU A 452 -37.19 -39.93 -53.24
CA LEU A 452 -38.52 -40.50 -52.91
C LEU A 452 -39.59 -40.10 -53.93
N GLN A 453 -39.44 -38.97 -54.61
CA GLN A 453 -40.39 -38.47 -55.61
C GLN A 453 -40.22 -39.08 -57.02
N GLN A 454 -39.09 -39.75 -57.31
CA GLN A 454 -38.78 -40.25 -58.68
C GLN A 454 -39.26 -41.68 -58.99
N GLY A 455 -39.60 -42.49 -57.98
CA GLY A 455 -40.11 -43.86 -58.18
C GLY A 455 -39.07 -44.84 -58.75
N GLY A 456 -39.55 -46.01 -59.20
CA GLY A 456 -38.74 -47.00 -59.94
C GLY A 456 -38.56 -46.60 -61.40
N THR A 457 -37.43 -46.94 -62.02
CA THR A 457 -37.09 -46.40 -63.35
C THR A 457 -37.73 -47.19 -64.49
N ALA A 458 -37.91 -46.54 -65.64
CA ALA A 458 -38.45 -47.20 -66.84
C ALA A 458 -37.59 -48.38 -67.33
N ALA A 459 -36.29 -48.41 -66.99
CA ALA A 459 -35.41 -49.53 -67.29
C ALA A 459 -35.75 -50.80 -66.48
N ASP A 460 -36.17 -50.64 -65.23
CA ASP A 460 -36.52 -51.75 -64.33
C ASP A 460 -37.80 -52.48 -64.80
N VAL A 461 -38.77 -51.71 -65.31
CA VAL A 461 -40.01 -52.24 -65.91
C VAL A 461 -39.71 -52.96 -67.23
N ALA A 462 -38.81 -52.43 -68.06
CA ALA A 462 -38.42 -53.04 -69.32
C ALA A 462 -37.67 -54.37 -69.12
N ALA A 463 -36.79 -54.46 -68.12
CA ALA A 463 -36.09 -55.69 -67.76
C ALA A 463 -37.05 -56.79 -67.27
N ALA A 464 -38.05 -56.43 -66.46
CA ALA A 464 -39.08 -57.35 -66.00
C ALA A 464 -39.98 -57.88 -67.14
N GLN A 465 -40.30 -57.04 -68.12
CA GLN A 465 -41.07 -57.46 -69.31
C GLN A 465 -40.31 -58.49 -70.15
N GLY A 466 -39.02 -58.28 -70.41
CA GLY A 466 -38.22 -59.21 -71.23
C GLY A 466 -38.06 -60.62 -70.63
N GLN A 467 -38.22 -60.77 -69.31
CA GLN A 467 -38.20 -62.08 -68.65
C GLN A 467 -39.51 -62.86 -68.84
N LEU A 468 -40.65 -62.17 -68.95
CA LEU A 468 -41.94 -62.76 -69.27
C LEU A 468 -41.94 -63.30 -70.71
N ASP A 469 -41.47 -62.48 -71.66
CA ASP A 469 -41.42 -62.83 -73.09
C ASP A 469 -40.59 -64.10 -73.37
N GLN A 470 -39.48 -64.32 -72.64
CA GLN A 470 -38.69 -65.56 -72.74
C GLN A 470 -39.45 -66.81 -72.23
N ALA A 471 -40.25 -66.68 -71.16
CA ALA A 471 -41.03 -67.79 -70.61
C ALA A 471 -42.16 -68.23 -71.57
N GLN A 472 -42.87 -67.28 -72.21
CA GLN A 472 -43.84 -67.61 -73.27
C GLN A 472 -43.20 -68.35 -74.47
N ALA A 473 -41.97 -67.98 -74.86
CA ALA A 473 -41.27 -68.60 -75.98
C ALA A 473 -40.93 -70.08 -75.71
N GLN A 474 -40.59 -70.45 -74.47
CA GLN A 474 -40.29 -71.83 -74.09
C GLN A 474 -41.56 -72.71 -73.99
N LEU A 475 -42.68 -72.18 -73.52
CA LEU A 475 -43.97 -72.89 -73.52
C LEU A 475 -44.42 -73.24 -74.96
N THR A 476 -44.28 -72.29 -75.90
CA THR A 476 -44.57 -72.49 -77.33
C THR A 476 -43.73 -73.61 -77.95
N LYS A 477 -42.47 -73.76 -77.50
CA LYS A 477 -41.54 -74.79 -77.97
C LYS A 477 -41.88 -76.20 -77.46
N LEU A 478 -42.61 -76.31 -76.36
CA LEU A 478 -43.04 -77.59 -75.76
C LEU A 478 -44.41 -78.08 -76.28
N GLN A 479 -45.13 -77.25 -77.05
CA GLN A 479 -46.40 -77.63 -77.69
C GLN A 479 -46.25 -78.34 -79.05
N GLN A 480 -45.02 -78.54 -79.53
CA GLN A 480 -44.71 -79.15 -80.84
C GLN A 480 -44.15 -80.59 -80.69
N GLY A 481 -44.89 -81.47 -80.02
CA GLY A 481 -44.43 -82.78 -79.53
C GLY A 481 -43.69 -83.70 -80.54
N PRO A 482 -42.56 -84.35 -80.16
CA PRO A 482 -41.83 -85.36 -80.95
C PRO A 482 -42.32 -86.81 -80.60
N ASN A 483 -41.72 -87.97 -80.93
CA ASN A 483 -40.32 -88.42 -81.09
C ASN A 483 -40.33 -89.95 -81.46
N PRO A 484 -39.43 -90.84 -80.95
CA PRO A 484 -37.98 -91.04 -81.16
C PRO A 484 -37.67 -92.47 -81.69
N GLY A 485 -36.43 -92.94 -81.52
CA GLY A 485 -36.21 -94.33 -81.06
C GLY A 485 -35.33 -95.18 -81.96
N ASP A 486 -35.96 -96.11 -82.68
CA ASP A 486 -35.33 -97.39 -83.02
C ASP A 486 -34.44 -97.40 -84.28
N VAL A 487 -34.42 -96.31 -85.06
CA VAL A 487 -33.56 -96.19 -86.25
C VAL A 487 -32.13 -95.73 -85.88
N ALA A 488 -31.94 -95.12 -84.70
CA ALA A 488 -30.67 -94.50 -84.30
C ALA A 488 -29.56 -95.53 -84.01
N ALA A 489 -29.90 -96.74 -83.53
CA ALA A 489 -28.93 -97.77 -83.19
C ALA A 489 -28.34 -98.45 -84.45
N ALA A 490 -29.15 -98.69 -85.49
CA ALA A 490 -28.70 -99.38 -86.70
C ALA A 490 -27.94 -98.46 -87.68
N ARG A 491 -28.19 -97.14 -87.65
CA ARG A 491 -27.38 -96.16 -88.41
C ARG A 491 -25.97 -95.98 -87.82
N GLY A 492 -25.85 -95.95 -86.49
CA GLY A 492 -24.59 -95.64 -85.80
C GLY A 492 -23.38 -96.48 -86.20
N GLN A 493 -23.57 -97.74 -86.61
CA GLN A 493 -22.47 -98.63 -87.00
C GLN A 493 -22.01 -98.46 -88.46
N VAL A 494 -22.90 -98.07 -89.40
CA VAL A 494 -22.50 -97.68 -90.76
C VAL A 494 -21.84 -96.30 -90.73
N ASP A 495 -22.43 -95.39 -89.96
CA ASP A 495 -22.01 -94.00 -89.89
C ASP A 495 -20.64 -93.85 -89.19
N GLN A 496 -20.32 -94.64 -88.16
CA GLN A 496 -18.95 -94.66 -87.59
C GLN A 496 -17.90 -95.06 -88.64
N ALA A 497 -18.13 -96.15 -89.38
CA ALA A 497 -17.16 -96.65 -90.37
C ALA A 497 -16.95 -95.67 -91.54
N ARG A 498 -18.02 -95.06 -92.06
CA ARG A 498 -17.92 -94.04 -93.12
C ARG A 498 -17.35 -92.71 -92.60
N ALA A 499 -17.68 -92.30 -91.38
CA ALA A 499 -17.17 -91.06 -90.79
C ALA A 499 -15.65 -91.10 -90.56
N GLN A 500 -15.08 -92.24 -90.13
CA GLN A 500 -13.64 -92.37 -89.91
C GLN A 500 -12.84 -92.14 -91.21
N LEU A 501 -13.32 -92.66 -92.35
CA LEU A 501 -12.69 -92.49 -93.67
C LEU A 501 -12.83 -91.04 -94.19
N ALA A 502 -14.00 -90.41 -94.00
CA ALA A 502 -14.24 -89.03 -94.41
C ALA A 502 -13.45 -87.99 -93.57
N LYS A 503 -13.27 -88.25 -92.27
CA LYS A 503 -12.58 -87.34 -91.35
C LYS A 503 -11.10 -87.14 -91.66
N LEU A 504 -10.48 -88.06 -92.39
CA LEU A 504 -9.09 -87.99 -92.86
C LEU A 504 -8.92 -87.28 -94.22
N GLN A 505 -10.02 -86.85 -94.87
CA GLN A 505 -9.99 -86.19 -96.18
C GLN A 505 -10.50 -84.73 -96.17
N GLN A 506 -10.93 -84.17 -95.03
CA GLN A 506 -11.59 -82.85 -94.97
C GLN A 506 -10.78 -81.70 -94.34
N GLY A 507 -9.51 -81.91 -93.97
CA GLY A 507 -8.70 -80.88 -93.30
C GLY A 507 -9.11 -80.63 -91.83
N PRO A 508 -8.67 -79.53 -91.20
CA PRO A 508 -8.87 -79.31 -89.77
C PRO A 508 -10.36 -79.18 -89.38
N ASN A 509 -10.72 -79.88 -88.31
CA ASN A 509 -12.09 -80.05 -87.82
C ASN A 509 -12.67 -78.74 -87.24
N PRO A 510 -13.91 -78.34 -87.61
CA PRO A 510 -14.55 -77.13 -87.09
C PRO A 510 -14.64 -77.05 -85.56
N GLY A 511 -14.73 -78.19 -84.86
CA GLY A 511 -14.75 -78.23 -83.39
C GLY A 511 -13.43 -77.77 -82.76
N ASP A 512 -12.29 -78.07 -83.39
CA ASP A 512 -10.97 -77.71 -82.88
C ASP A 512 -10.65 -76.23 -83.15
N VAL A 513 -11.15 -75.69 -84.28
CA VAL A 513 -11.15 -74.25 -84.56
C VAL A 513 -12.03 -73.50 -83.57
N ALA A 514 -13.24 -74.00 -83.27
CA ALA A 514 -14.14 -73.40 -82.29
C ALA A 514 -13.57 -73.44 -80.87
N ALA A 515 -12.88 -74.52 -80.48
CA ALA A 515 -12.20 -74.61 -79.19
C ALA A 515 -11.04 -73.60 -79.07
N ALA A 516 -10.21 -73.47 -80.11
CA ALA A 516 -9.14 -72.48 -80.15
C ALA A 516 -9.68 -71.02 -80.15
N GLN A 517 -10.78 -70.76 -80.85
CA GLN A 517 -11.48 -69.47 -80.81
C GLN A 517 -12.08 -69.17 -79.41
N GLY A 518 -12.64 -70.19 -78.74
CA GLY A 518 -13.13 -70.07 -77.37
C GLY A 518 -12.03 -69.74 -76.36
N GLN A 519 -10.82 -70.33 -76.53
CA GLN A 519 -9.64 -69.97 -75.72
C GLN A 519 -9.20 -68.52 -75.94
N ILE A 520 -9.24 -68.03 -77.19
CA ILE A 520 -8.97 -66.61 -77.49
C ILE A 520 -10.02 -65.71 -76.82
N GLN A 521 -11.31 -66.03 -76.90
CA GLN A 521 -12.37 -65.26 -76.25
C GLN A 521 -12.22 -65.22 -74.72
N GLN A 522 -11.87 -66.34 -74.08
CA GLN A 522 -11.62 -66.37 -72.63
C GLN A 522 -10.40 -65.52 -72.24
N ALA A 523 -9.30 -65.60 -72.99
CA ALA A 523 -8.11 -64.78 -72.74
C ALA A 523 -8.38 -63.27 -72.99
N GLN A 524 -9.19 -62.94 -74.00
CA GLN A 524 -9.64 -61.57 -74.27
C GLN A 524 -10.53 -61.03 -73.16
N ALA A 525 -11.52 -61.79 -72.68
CA ALA A 525 -12.36 -61.39 -71.56
C ALA A 525 -11.56 -61.19 -70.25
N GLN A 526 -10.51 -61.98 -70.04
CA GLN A 526 -9.58 -61.78 -68.91
C GLN A 526 -8.75 -60.50 -69.06
N LEU A 527 -8.27 -60.18 -70.27
CA LEU A 527 -7.56 -58.94 -70.55
C LEU A 527 -8.47 -57.70 -70.45
N GLU A 528 -9.71 -57.79 -70.93
CA GLU A 528 -10.69 -56.70 -70.88
C GLU A 528 -11.10 -56.39 -69.43
N LYS A 529 -11.32 -57.43 -68.62
CA LYS A 529 -11.49 -57.30 -67.16
C LYS A 529 -10.26 -56.70 -66.45
N ALA A 530 -9.06 -56.89 -66.99
CA ALA A 530 -7.82 -56.30 -66.48
C ALA A 530 -7.56 -54.86 -66.97
N GLN A 531 -8.31 -54.40 -67.99
CA GLN A 531 -8.24 -53.03 -68.52
C GLN A 531 -9.33 -52.12 -67.96
N GLN A 532 -10.44 -52.69 -67.47
CA GLN A 532 -11.38 -51.99 -66.61
C GLN A 532 -10.69 -51.69 -65.27
N GLY A 533 -10.28 -50.43 -65.08
CA GLY A 533 -9.63 -49.97 -63.85
C GLY A 533 -10.57 -49.99 -62.63
N GLY A 534 -10.11 -49.40 -61.53
CA GLY A 534 -10.91 -49.31 -60.30
C GLY A 534 -12.31 -48.73 -60.52
N ASN A 535 -13.31 -49.36 -59.91
CA ASN A 535 -14.67 -48.83 -59.83
C ASN A 535 -14.64 -47.43 -59.15
N PRO A 536 -15.30 -46.40 -59.73
CA PRO A 536 -15.26 -45.04 -59.19
C PRO A 536 -15.55 -44.93 -57.69
N GLY A 537 -16.54 -45.68 -57.19
CA GLY A 537 -16.87 -45.67 -55.75
C GLY A 537 -15.74 -46.14 -54.83
N ASP A 538 -14.92 -47.10 -55.27
CA ASP A 538 -13.77 -47.59 -54.49
C ASP A 538 -12.58 -46.61 -54.56
N ILE A 539 -12.43 -45.89 -55.68
CA ILE A 539 -11.44 -44.81 -55.83
C ILE A 539 -11.82 -43.62 -54.95
N ASP A 540 -13.10 -43.22 -54.94
CA ASP A 540 -13.61 -42.13 -54.12
C ASP A 540 -13.52 -42.44 -52.62
N ALA A 541 -13.84 -43.68 -52.22
CA ALA A 541 -13.66 -44.14 -50.84
C ALA A 541 -12.18 -44.11 -50.40
N ALA A 542 -11.27 -44.59 -51.25
CA ALA A 542 -9.84 -44.56 -50.95
C ALA A 542 -9.26 -43.13 -50.98
N ALA A 543 -9.79 -42.23 -51.81
CA ALA A 543 -9.42 -40.82 -51.82
C ALA A 543 -9.92 -40.10 -50.55
N GLY A 544 -11.12 -40.45 -50.07
CA GLY A 544 -11.63 -40.04 -48.77
C GLY A 544 -10.68 -40.41 -47.63
N GLN A 545 -10.19 -41.65 -47.59
CA GLN A 545 -9.20 -42.10 -46.60
C GLN A 545 -7.88 -41.32 -46.63
N VAL A 546 -7.39 -40.93 -47.81
CA VAL A 546 -6.19 -40.07 -47.93
C VAL A 546 -6.46 -38.68 -47.36
N ASN A 547 -7.59 -38.08 -47.72
CA ASN A 547 -7.97 -36.75 -47.22
C ASN A 547 -8.17 -36.75 -45.70
N GLU A 548 -8.76 -37.80 -45.14
CA GLU A 548 -9.01 -37.95 -43.70
C GLU A 548 -7.70 -38.13 -42.91
N ALA A 549 -6.78 -38.98 -43.40
CA ALA A 549 -5.45 -39.15 -42.81
C ALA A 549 -4.61 -37.85 -42.91
N GLN A 550 -4.69 -37.12 -44.02
CA GLN A 550 -4.03 -35.82 -44.18
C GLN A 550 -4.65 -34.75 -43.26
N ALA A 551 -5.97 -34.75 -43.08
CA ALA A 551 -6.64 -33.86 -42.15
C ALA A 551 -6.28 -34.16 -40.68
N GLN A 552 -6.11 -35.44 -40.31
CA GLN A 552 -5.60 -35.83 -38.99
C GLN A 552 -4.15 -35.36 -38.79
N LEU A 553 -3.25 -35.58 -39.76
CA LEU A 553 -1.87 -35.08 -39.71
C LEU A 553 -1.82 -33.55 -39.58
N ALA A 554 -2.61 -32.82 -40.36
CA ALA A 554 -2.70 -31.36 -40.29
C ALA A 554 -3.30 -30.87 -38.96
N LYS A 555 -4.31 -31.56 -38.42
CA LYS A 555 -4.90 -31.24 -37.11
C LYS A 555 -3.93 -31.48 -35.96
N MET A 556 -3.08 -32.50 -36.07
CA MET A 556 -1.95 -32.72 -35.15
C MET A 556 -0.95 -31.56 -35.27
N GLN A 557 -0.47 -31.26 -36.48
CA GLN A 557 0.50 -30.19 -36.73
C GLN A 557 0.03 -28.76 -36.40
N ALA A 558 -1.26 -28.54 -36.14
CA ALA A 558 -1.84 -27.23 -35.88
C ALA A 558 -1.45 -26.61 -34.52
N GLY A 559 -0.85 -27.39 -33.60
CA GLY A 559 -0.49 -26.92 -32.26
C GLY A 559 -1.69 -26.73 -31.32
N GLY A 560 -1.45 -26.14 -30.15
CA GLY A 560 -2.51 -25.65 -29.26
C GLY A 560 -3.25 -24.46 -29.87
N THR A 561 -4.47 -24.18 -29.42
CA THR A 561 -5.21 -23.02 -29.93
C THR A 561 -4.53 -21.72 -29.48
N GLN A 562 -4.80 -20.61 -30.18
CA GLN A 562 -4.26 -19.31 -29.77
C GLN A 562 -4.61 -18.97 -28.31
N ALA A 563 -5.81 -19.36 -27.84
CA ALA A 563 -6.22 -19.17 -26.46
C ALA A 563 -5.38 -20.00 -25.46
N ASP A 564 -4.99 -21.22 -25.82
CA ASP A 564 -4.11 -22.06 -25.00
C ASP A 564 -2.69 -21.49 -24.95
N ILE A 565 -2.18 -21.00 -26.09
CA ILE A 565 -0.87 -20.36 -26.19
C ILE A 565 -0.84 -19.05 -25.38
N ASP A 566 -1.89 -18.24 -25.46
CA ASP A 566 -2.01 -16.99 -24.71
C ASP A 566 -2.15 -17.27 -23.20
N ALA A 567 -2.88 -18.31 -22.80
CA ALA A 567 -2.97 -18.74 -21.40
C ALA A 567 -1.63 -19.27 -20.86
N ALA A 568 -0.91 -20.09 -21.62
CA ALA A 568 0.41 -20.59 -21.25
C ALA A 568 1.46 -19.46 -21.18
N LYS A 569 1.36 -18.47 -22.07
CA LYS A 569 2.20 -17.27 -22.03
C LYS A 569 1.90 -16.40 -20.82
N ALA A 570 0.62 -16.14 -20.53
CA ALA A 570 0.22 -15.41 -19.33
C ALA A 570 0.72 -16.12 -18.05
N LYS A 571 0.75 -17.46 -18.03
CA LYS A 571 1.33 -18.22 -16.91
C LYS A 571 2.84 -18.06 -16.78
N LEU A 572 3.57 -18.03 -17.89
CA LEU A 572 5.00 -17.71 -17.89
C LEU A 572 5.24 -16.29 -17.34
N ASP A 573 4.52 -15.29 -17.86
CA ASP A 573 4.64 -13.90 -17.44
C ASP A 573 4.31 -13.72 -15.93
N GLU A 574 3.30 -14.43 -15.41
CA GLU A 574 2.98 -14.49 -13.97
C GLU A 574 4.15 -15.06 -13.14
N THR A 575 4.71 -16.21 -13.54
CA THR A 575 5.83 -16.83 -12.81
C THR A 575 7.11 -16.02 -12.88
N GLN A 576 7.37 -15.34 -14.01
CA GLN A 576 8.52 -14.46 -14.20
C GLN A 576 8.41 -13.24 -13.27
N ALA A 577 7.24 -12.61 -13.18
CA ALA A 577 7.00 -11.50 -12.24
C ALA A 577 7.16 -11.93 -10.77
N GLN A 578 6.75 -13.16 -10.41
CA GLN A 578 6.98 -13.72 -9.08
C GLN A 578 8.46 -13.96 -8.79
N TYR A 579 9.22 -14.51 -9.75
CA TYR A 579 10.67 -14.68 -9.63
C TYR A 579 11.38 -13.33 -9.48
N GLU A 580 11.05 -12.33 -10.30
CA GLU A 580 11.65 -10.99 -10.24
C GLU A 580 11.37 -10.30 -8.91
N LYS A 581 10.15 -10.45 -8.36
CA LYS A 581 9.78 -9.96 -7.02
C LYS A 581 10.61 -10.61 -5.89
N LEU A 582 11.01 -11.88 -6.04
CA LEU A 582 11.88 -12.58 -5.10
C LEU A 582 13.36 -12.26 -5.33
N ALA A 583 13.78 -12.06 -6.58
CA ALA A 583 15.15 -11.77 -6.98
C ALA A 583 15.58 -10.32 -6.69
N ALA A 584 14.64 -9.38 -6.61
CA ALA A 584 14.89 -7.98 -6.25
C ALA A 584 15.40 -7.77 -4.80
N GLY A 585 15.48 -8.84 -4.00
CA GLY A 585 15.82 -8.79 -2.57
C GLY A 585 14.68 -8.20 -1.73
N ALA A 586 14.97 -7.83 -0.48
CA ALA A 586 13.98 -7.01 0.24
C ALA A 586 13.88 -5.65 -0.46
N THR A 587 12.67 -5.13 -0.59
CA THR A 587 12.43 -3.89 -1.33
C THR A 587 13.17 -2.72 -0.69
N GLN A 588 13.37 -1.63 -1.46
CA GLN A 588 13.87 -0.38 -0.85
C GLN A 588 12.96 0.07 0.30
N SER A 589 11.66 -0.26 0.22
CA SER A 589 10.68 -0.11 1.30
C SER A 589 11.02 -0.93 2.55
N ASP A 590 11.27 -2.23 2.43
CA ASP A 590 11.52 -3.11 3.59
C ASP A 590 12.78 -2.70 4.35
N ARG A 591 13.86 -2.42 3.62
CA ARG A 591 15.11 -1.89 4.21
C ARG A 591 14.87 -0.59 4.94
N ALA A 592 14.03 0.29 4.38
CA ALA A 592 13.74 1.59 4.92
C ALA A 592 12.80 1.55 6.14
N ILE A 593 11.84 0.61 6.17
CA ILE A 593 11.00 0.31 7.34
C ILE A 593 11.86 -0.29 8.47
N ALA A 594 12.79 -1.20 8.16
CA ALA A 594 13.68 -1.77 9.15
C ALA A 594 14.67 -0.73 9.72
N GLN A 595 15.23 0.13 8.86
CA GLN A 595 16.07 1.28 9.26
C GLN A 595 15.30 2.24 10.17
N ALA A 596 14.03 2.52 9.84
CA ALA A 596 13.15 3.31 10.69
C ALA A 596 12.90 2.65 12.05
N GLY A 597 12.76 1.32 12.09
CA GLY A 597 12.66 0.56 13.33
C GLY A 597 13.92 0.68 14.22
N VAL A 598 15.11 0.69 13.62
CA VAL A 598 16.38 0.94 14.35
C VAL A 598 16.38 2.32 14.96
N HIS A 599 16.12 3.38 14.18
CA HIS A 599 16.09 4.75 14.69
C HIS A 599 15.01 4.98 15.77
N GLN A 600 13.84 4.32 15.66
CA GLN A 600 12.82 4.35 16.70
C GLN A 600 13.31 3.69 18.00
N ALA A 601 14.00 2.55 17.91
CA ALA A 601 14.56 1.86 19.08
C ALA A 601 15.72 2.65 19.71
N GLU A 602 16.58 3.26 18.90
CA GLU A 602 17.68 4.15 19.35
C GLU A 602 17.14 5.37 20.10
N ALA A 603 16.08 6.00 19.56
CA ALA A 603 15.37 7.10 20.23
C ALA A 603 14.74 6.67 21.56
N ALA A 604 14.12 5.49 21.61
CA ALA A 604 13.57 4.94 22.85
C ALA A 604 14.67 4.64 23.89
N LEU A 605 15.82 4.12 23.46
CA LEU A 605 16.99 3.89 24.32
C LEU A 605 17.58 5.21 24.85
N ALA A 606 17.65 6.25 24.02
CA ALA A 606 18.09 7.57 24.44
C ALA A 606 17.14 8.18 25.48
N ALA A 607 15.82 8.07 25.27
CA ALA A 607 14.81 8.51 26.24
C ALA A 607 14.86 7.71 27.56
N ALA A 608 15.03 6.38 27.50
CA ALA A 608 15.16 5.55 28.70
C ALA A 608 16.41 5.91 29.51
N LYS A 609 17.55 6.14 28.85
CA LYS A 609 18.79 6.60 29.49
C LYS A 609 18.61 7.97 30.14
N LEU A 610 17.98 8.92 29.44
CA LEU A 610 17.69 10.25 29.98
C LEU A 610 16.82 10.16 31.25
N ASN A 611 15.72 9.40 31.20
CA ASN A 611 14.85 9.18 32.35
C ASN A 611 15.61 8.56 33.54
N ARG A 612 16.52 7.62 33.26
CA ARG A 612 17.38 6.97 34.25
C ARG A 612 18.39 7.94 34.86
N ASP A 613 18.95 8.86 34.09
CA ASP A 613 19.90 9.86 34.60
C ASP A 613 19.20 11.01 35.34
N ASP A 614 17.97 11.35 34.95
CA ASP A 614 17.08 12.32 35.62
C ASP A 614 16.48 11.78 36.94
N ALA A 615 16.71 10.51 37.26
CA ALA A 615 16.43 9.91 38.58
C ALA A 615 17.44 10.34 39.66
N VAL A 616 18.57 10.95 39.29
CA VAL A 616 19.58 11.50 40.21
C VAL A 616 19.50 13.02 40.21
N LEU A 617 19.04 13.59 41.32
CA LEU A 617 18.94 15.03 41.50
C LEU A 617 20.30 15.60 41.94
N ARG A 618 20.80 16.59 41.20
CA ARG A 618 22.10 17.24 41.42
C ARG A 618 21.92 18.74 41.67
N ALA A 619 22.84 19.34 42.42
CA ALA A 619 22.85 20.78 42.64
C ALA A 619 23.21 21.56 41.34
N PRO A 620 22.38 22.52 40.90
CA PRO A 620 22.68 23.33 39.69
C PRO A 620 23.72 24.43 39.91
N PHE A 621 24.04 24.76 41.15
CA PHE A 621 25.10 25.70 41.54
C PHE A 621 25.64 25.33 42.94
N ALA A 622 26.69 26.02 43.42
CA ALA A 622 27.20 25.81 44.77
C ALA A 622 26.40 26.66 45.77
N GLY A 623 25.95 26.08 46.88
CA GLY A 623 25.07 26.77 47.84
C GLY A 623 24.84 25.98 49.12
N VAL A 624 23.86 26.41 49.91
CA VAL A 624 23.41 25.73 51.13
C VAL A 624 21.98 25.21 50.92
N VAL A 625 21.74 23.95 51.28
CA VAL A 625 20.41 23.34 51.23
C VAL A 625 19.58 23.90 52.38
N THR A 626 18.59 24.75 52.10
CA THR A 626 17.79 25.44 53.14
C THR A 626 16.49 24.74 53.47
N ALA A 627 16.05 23.78 52.65
CA ALA A 627 14.92 22.91 52.93
C ALA A 627 15.17 21.51 52.33
N VAL A 628 14.80 20.47 53.08
CA VAL A 628 14.69 19.10 52.60
C VAL A 628 13.30 18.60 53.00
N THR A 629 12.41 18.45 52.01
CA THR A 629 10.98 18.15 52.26
C THR A 629 10.64 16.66 52.07
N VAL A 630 11.60 15.85 51.62
CA VAL A 630 11.43 14.40 51.35
C VAL A 630 12.39 13.54 52.16
N VAL A 631 11.97 12.31 52.47
CA VAL A 631 12.78 11.26 53.06
C VAL A 631 12.84 10.02 52.16
N ALA A 632 13.81 9.13 52.43
CA ALA A 632 13.90 7.85 51.75
C ALA A 632 12.62 7.03 52.02
N GLY A 633 11.91 6.66 50.96
CA GLY A 633 10.57 6.07 51.04
C GLY A 633 9.48 6.87 50.35
N ASP A 634 9.62 8.19 50.26
CA ASP A 634 8.60 9.08 49.69
C ASP A 634 8.48 8.94 48.18
N ARG A 635 7.32 9.32 47.63
CA ARG A 635 7.05 9.31 46.18
C ARG A 635 6.98 10.75 45.66
N VAL A 636 7.88 11.09 44.75
CA VAL A 636 7.91 12.41 44.10
C VAL A 636 7.21 12.36 42.75
N VAL A 637 6.45 13.41 42.44
CA VAL A 637 5.76 13.61 41.16
C VAL A 637 6.11 14.98 40.57
N THR A 638 6.31 15.03 39.25
CA THR A 638 6.79 16.23 38.53
C THR A 638 5.71 17.28 38.26
N THR A 639 4.45 16.99 38.59
CA THR A 639 3.28 17.79 38.18
C THR A 639 2.73 18.71 39.28
N GLY A 640 3.58 19.30 40.11
CA GLY A 640 3.16 20.23 41.16
C GLY A 640 4.26 21.15 41.68
N THR A 641 4.03 22.46 41.68
CA THR A 641 4.96 23.50 42.18
C THR A 641 4.99 23.66 43.71
N LYS A 642 4.39 22.73 44.47
CA LYS A 642 4.31 22.81 45.94
C LYS A 642 5.16 21.78 46.71
N ASP A 643 5.67 20.76 46.02
CA ASP A 643 6.34 19.61 46.66
C ASP A 643 7.79 19.48 46.18
N SER A 644 8.50 20.60 46.05
CA SER A 644 9.91 20.61 45.66
C SER A 644 10.76 19.93 46.74
N PRO A 645 11.43 18.79 46.45
CA PRO A 645 12.13 17.99 47.46
C PRO A 645 13.29 18.72 48.14
N PHE A 646 13.92 19.68 47.46
CA PHE A 646 15.03 20.49 47.99
C PHE A 646 14.90 21.95 47.57
N THR A 647 15.23 22.87 48.47
CA THR A 647 15.51 24.28 48.12
C THR A 647 17.00 24.54 48.33
N LEU A 648 17.68 25.03 47.29
CA LEU A 648 19.09 25.38 47.31
C LEU A 648 19.25 26.90 47.20
N VAL A 649 20.02 27.49 48.12
CA VAL A 649 20.20 28.94 48.22
C VAL A 649 21.69 29.28 48.22
N ASP A 650 22.08 30.24 47.40
CA ASP A 650 23.42 30.83 47.48
C ASP A 650 23.45 31.90 48.59
N LEU A 651 24.22 31.58 49.64
CA LEU A 651 24.44 32.45 50.80
C LEU A 651 25.79 33.18 50.74
N THR A 652 26.55 33.06 49.66
CA THR A 652 27.88 33.71 49.52
C THR A 652 27.78 35.25 49.42
N GLN A 653 26.66 35.75 48.89
CA GLN A 653 26.32 37.16 48.86
C GLN A 653 24.84 37.34 49.22
N LEU A 654 24.58 38.23 50.19
CA LEU A 654 23.24 38.62 50.60
C LEU A 654 23.04 40.09 50.26
N HIS A 655 21.82 40.45 49.88
CA HIS A 655 21.46 41.84 49.62
C HIS A 655 20.12 42.17 50.27
N VAL A 656 19.83 43.46 50.42
CA VAL A 656 18.49 43.94 50.74
C VAL A 656 17.88 44.56 49.50
N ASP A 657 16.72 44.06 49.11
CA ASP A 657 15.88 44.67 48.08
C ASP A 657 14.97 45.71 48.74
N VAL A 658 15.21 46.99 48.42
CA VAL A 658 14.59 48.16 49.03
C VAL A 658 13.75 48.92 48.02
N ASN A 659 12.52 49.28 48.35
CA ASN A 659 11.69 50.13 47.51
C ASN A 659 11.87 51.60 47.89
N ILE A 660 12.33 52.42 46.94
CA ILE A 660 12.59 53.86 47.12
C ILE A 660 11.56 54.68 46.33
N SER A 661 11.04 55.76 46.90
CA SER A 661 10.10 56.66 46.20
C SER A 661 10.75 57.35 44.99
N GLU A 662 10.00 57.50 43.89
CA GLU A 662 10.47 58.19 42.67
C GLU A 662 11.15 59.54 42.95
N ALA A 663 10.57 60.36 43.84
CA ALA A 663 11.11 61.66 44.22
C ALA A 663 12.53 61.62 44.79
N ASP A 664 12.86 60.54 45.52
CA ASP A 664 14.13 60.40 46.24
C ASP A 664 15.23 59.76 45.38
N THR A 665 14.87 59.04 44.31
CA THR A 665 15.82 58.35 43.43
C THR A 665 16.88 59.27 42.83
N THR A 666 16.51 60.52 42.54
CA THR A 666 17.40 61.51 41.91
C THR A 666 18.61 61.89 42.75
N TYR A 667 18.57 61.65 44.07
CA TYR A 667 19.64 61.94 45.01
C TYR A 667 20.53 60.73 45.34
N ILE A 668 20.17 59.54 44.83
CA ILE A 668 20.84 58.27 45.12
C ILE A 668 21.70 57.86 43.93
N LYS A 669 22.88 57.27 44.20
CA LYS A 669 23.79 56.77 43.17
C LYS A 669 24.31 55.38 43.51
N GLU A 670 24.56 54.60 42.47
CA GLU A 670 25.26 53.32 42.59
C GLU A 670 26.67 53.53 43.19
N GLY A 671 27.13 52.57 43.99
CA GLY A 671 28.36 52.64 44.78
C GLY A 671 28.25 53.38 46.13
N GLN A 672 27.13 54.06 46.39
CA GLN A 672 26.90 54.80 47.64
C GLN A 672 26.74 53.88 48.85
N ALA A 673 27.29 54.28 50.00
CA ALA A 673 27.16 53.54 51.25
C ALA A 673 25.78 53.77 51.88
N ALA A 674 25.15 52.69 52.32
CA ALA A 674 23.85 52.70 52.99
C ALA A 674 23.94 51.97 54.32
N LYS A 675 23.24 52.47 55.34
CA LYS A 675 23.18 51.85 56.67
C LYS A 675 21.96 50.95 56.73
N VAL A 676 22.18 49.64 56.77
CA VAL A 676 21.13 48.63 56.87
C VAL A 676 20.96 48.25 58.33
N LYS A 677 19.79 48.55 58.90
CA LYS A 677 19.35 48.06 60.20
C LYS A 677 18.43 46.87 59.99
N ILE A 678 18.76 45.73 60.59
CA ILE A 678 17.93 44.52 60.55
C ILE A 678 17.26 44.37 61.90
N ASP A 679 15.92 44.31 61.91
CA ASP A 679 15.12 44.37 63.14
C ASP A 679 15.45 43.24 64.13
N ALA A 680 15.80 42.07 63.59
CA ALA A 680 16.18 40.88 64.37
C ALA A 680 17.61 40.91 64.95
N LEU A 681 18.49 41.82 64.48
CA LEU A 681 19.92 41.87 64.86
C LEU A 681 20.29 43.06 65.76
N GLY A 682 19.29 43.82 66.22
CA GLY A 682 19.47 44.89 67.21
C GLY A 682 19.73 46.27 66.59
N THR A 683 20.43 47.13 67.34
CA THR A 683 20.55 48.56 67.02
C THR A 683 21.75 48.94 66.16
N ASN A 684 22.69 48.01 65.91
CA ASN A 684 23.92 48.32 65.18
C ASN A 684 23.67 48.22 63.67
N PRO A 685 23.74 49.32 62.90
CA PRO A 685 23.55 49.26 61.46
C PRO A 685 24.76 48.61 60.79
N ILE A 686 24.48 47.70 59.87
CA ILE A 686 25.46 47.09 58.97
C ILE A 686 25.68 48.07 57.80
N THR A 687 26.93 48.38 57.48
CA THR A 687 27.24 49.24 56.32
C THR A 687 27.23 48.40 55.06
N GLY A 688 26.20 48.58 54.23
CA GLY A 688 26.10 48.01 52.89
C GLY A 688 26.44 49.01 51.79
N LYS A 689 26.44 48.56 50.54
CA LYS A 689 26.63 49.41 49.35
C LYS A 689 25.50 49.22 48.35
N ILE A 690 25.01 50.31 47.79
CA ILE A 690 24.02 50.25 46.71
C ILE A 690 24.74 49.75 45.46
N ASN A 691 24.42 48.56 44.97
CA ASN A 691 25.04 47.99 43.77
C ASN A 691 24.18 48.13 42.52
N TYR A 692 22.89 48.40 42.70
CA TYR A 692 21.91 48.50 41.62
C TYR A 692 20.79 49.46 41.99
N LEU A 693 20.43 50.34 41.05
CA LEU A 693 19.21 51.13 41.10
C LEU A 693 18.40 50.90 39.81
N ALA A 694 17.16 50.46 39.95
CA ALA A 694 16.28 50.20 38.81
C ALA A 694 16.10 51.46 37.94
N LYS A 695 16.02 51.27 36.61
CA LYS A 695 15.74 52.35 35.65
C LYS A 695 14.26 52.48 35.30
N ALA A 696 13.44 51.54 35.73
CA ALA A 696 12.00 51.54 35.60
C ALA A 696 11.37 51.45 36.99
N GLY A 697 10.43 52.35 37.28
CA GLY A 697 9.66 52.34 38.51
C GLY A 697 8.47 51.38 38.43
N THR A 698 8.08 50.81 39.56
CA THR A 698 6.84 50.06 39.74
C THR A 698 5.82 50.91 40.49
N THR A 699 4.65 51.14 39.89
CA THR A 699 3.57 51.86 40.55
C THR A 699 2.69 50.88 41.34
N VAL A 700 2.74 50.97 42.66
CA VAL A 700 1.92 50.18 43.59
C VAL A 700 1.01 51.14 44.34
N GLN A 701 -0.31 50.94 44.27
CA GLN A 701 -1.31 51.80 44.93
C GLN A 701 -1.12 53.31 44.66
N ASN A 702 -0.95 53.69 43.39
CA ASN A 702 -0.65 55.06 42.92
C ASN A 702 0.67 55.69 43.42
N VAL A 703 1.57 54.93 44.06
CA VAL A 703 2.93 55.38 44.40
C VAL A 703 3.95 54.67 43.51
N THR A 704 4.72 55.43 42.74
CA THR A 704 5.84 54.90 41.94
C THR A 704 7.06 54.73 42.83
N THR A 705 7.55 53.49 42.95
CA THR A 705 8.79 53.16 43.64
C THR A 705 9.78 52.49 42.70
N TYR A 706 11.07 52.73 42.92
CA TYR A 706 12.17 52.13 42.20
C TYR A 706 12.91 51.17 43.14
N LEU A 707 13.25 49.99 42.63
CA LEU A 707 14.00 48.99 43.39
C LEU A 707 15.47 49.41 43.48
N ALA A 708 15.96 49.60 44.71
CA ALA A 708 17.38 49.76 45.00
C ALA A 708 17.88 48.52 45.75
N ARG A 709 18.99 47.95 45.31
CA ARG A 709 19.60 46.77 45.94
C ARG A 709 20.84 47.19 46.72
N VAL A 710 20.92 46.75 47.97
CA VAL A 710 22.03 47.04 48.87
C VAL A 710 22.75 45.76 49.24
N ASP A 711 23.97 45.59 48.75
CA ASP A 711 24.84 44.48 49.13
C ASP A 711 25.19 44.55 50.62
N LEU A 712 25.07 43.40 51.29
CA LEU A 712 25.51 43.20 52.66
C LEU A 712 26.88 42.52 52.68
N PRO A 713 27.75 42.85 53.66
CA PRO A 713 28.97 42.09 53.88
C PRO A 713 28.63 40.65 54.30
N HIS A 714 29.32 39.69 53.67
CA HIS A 714 29.06 38.25 53.77
C HIS A 714 29.60 37.58 55.05
N ASP A 715 30.28 38.36 55.90
CA ASP A 715 31.04 37.86 57.06
C ASP A 715 30.22 37.76 58.36
N ASN A 716 28.96 38.19 58.35
CA ASN A 716 28.08 38.16 59.51
C ASN A 716 27.17 36.91 59.52
N PRO A 717 27.50 35.85 60.28
CA PRO A 717 26.73 34.59 60.31
C PRO A 717 25.35 34.71 60.98
N ALA A 718 25.01 35.89 61.54
CA ALA A 718 23.68 36.15 62.08
C ALA A 718 22.68 36.58 60.99
N LEU A 719 23.14 36.96 59.80
CA LEU A 719 22.27 37.29 58.65
C LEU A 719 21.51 36.05 58.17
N ARG A 720 20.21 36.22 57.90
CA ARG A 720 19.36 35.18 57.31
C ARG A 720 18.47 35.78 56.23
N VAL A 721 18.23 35.00 55.19
CA VAL A 721 17.22 35.31 54.15
C VAL A 721 15.84 35.48 54.80
N GLY A 722 15.05 36.42 54.28
CA GLY A 722 13.71 36.75 54.77
C GLY A 722 13.67 37.69 55.98
N MET A 723 14.81 38.14 56.51
CA MET A 723 14.84 39.16 57.56
C MET A 723 14.36 40.52 57.02
N ASN A 724 13.49 41.20 57.78
CA ASN A 724 13.11 42.59 57.50
C ASN A 724 14.28 43.54 57.80
N ALA A 725 14.47 44.51 56.91
CA ALA A 725 15.52 45.50 57.00
C ALA A 725 14.98 46.92 56.70
N THR A 726 15.47 47.89 57.46
CA THR A 726 15.35 49.32 57.16
C THR A 726 16.69 49.82 56.66
N VAL A 727 16.70 50.60 55.58
CA VAL A 727 17.92 51.08 54.92
C VAL A 727 17.92 52.61 54.92
N ASP A 728 18.89 53.19 55.62
CA ASP A 728 19.15 54.63 55.64
C ASP A 728 20.25 54.98 54.62
N ILE A 729 19.88 55.64 53.52
CA ILE A 729 20.78 56.05 52.45
C ILE A 729 21.16 57.52 52.65
N GLY A 730 22.40 57.80 53.03
CA GLY A 730 22.87 59.17 53.25
C GLY A 730 23.10 59.93 51.94
N VAL A 731 22.09 60.65 51.45
CA VAL A 731 22.12 61.34 50.14
C VAL A 731 22.91 62.65 50.12
N ALA A 732 23.03 63.32 51.27
CA ALA A 732 23.88 64.50 51.40
C ALA A 732 24.36 64.68 52.83
N GLN A 733 25.61 65.15 52.98
CA GLN A 733 26.19 65.51 54.26
C GLN A 733 26.93 66.83 54.14
N ARG A 734 26.67 67.75 55.08
CA ARG A 734 27.41 69.00 55.26
C ARG A 734 27.93 69.06 56.69
N GLN A 735 29.22 69.29 56.85
CA GLN A 735 29.84 69.46 58.17
C GLN A 735 30.08 70.94 58.47
N ASN A 736 30.04 71.30 59.75
CA ASN A 736 30.30 72.66 60.24
C ASN A 736 29.34 73.74 59.71
N VAL A 737 28.08 73.39 59.48
CA VAL A 737 27.04 74.30 58.95
C VAL A 737 26.10 74.77 60.05
N LEU A 738 25.58 75.99 59.94
CA LEU A 738 24.62 76.53 60.91
C LEU A 738 23.30 75.78 60.77
N VAL A 739 22.94 74.99 61.78
CA VAL A 739 21.69 74.22 61.78
C VAL A 739 20.67 74.85 62.72
N ILE A 740 19.43 74.88 62.27
CA ILE A 740 18.26 75.28 63.07
C ILE A 740 17.18 74.21 62.96
N PRO A 741 16.29 74.04 63.95
CA PRO A 741 15.18 73.10 63.81
C PRO A 741 14.26 73.52 62.66
N THR A 742 13.91 72.61 61.74
CA THR A 742 13.07 72.91 60.55
C THR A 742 11.77 73.63 60.93
N ARG A 743 11.15 73.20 62.05
CA ARG A 743 9.95 73.80 62.67
C ARG A 743 10.08 75.26 63.18
N ALA A 744 11.28 75.82 63.20
CA ALA A 744 11.54 77.23 63.56
C ALA A 744 11.45 78.17 62.34
N ILE A 745 11.47 77.61 61.13
CA ILE A 745 11.32 78.33 59.87
C ILE A 745 9.84 78.64 59.64
N ARG A 746 9.59 79.77 58.97
CA ARG A 746 8.28 80.19 58.49
C ARG A 746 8.36 80.65 57.06
N ASP A 747 7.46 80.13 56.24
CA ASP A 747 7.39 80.44 54.82
C ASP A 747 6.38 81.57 54.60
N ALA A 748 6.77 82.58 53.83
CA ALA A 748 5.93 83.70 53.45
C ALA A 748 6.17 84.03 51.96
N GLY A 749 5.43 83.34 51.08
CA GLY A 749 5.77 83.26 49.65
C GLY A 749 7.08 82.49 49.47
N ASP A 750 7.89 82.90 48.49
CA ASP A 750 9.17 82.25 48.14
C ASP A 750 10.33 82.57 49.14
N LYS A 751 10.01 83.06 50.33
CA LYS A 751 10.98 83.54 51.32
C LYS A 751 10.79 82.85 52.67
N HIS A 752 11.91 82.38 53.22
CA HIS A 752 11.98 81.73 54.52
C HIS A 752 12.38 82.76 55.60
N PHE A 753 11.68 82.77 56.72
CA PHE A 753 11.93 83.67 57.84
C PHE A 753 12.09 82.91 59.15
N VAL A 754 12.95 83.42 60.03
CA VAL A 754 13.15 82.91 61.39
C VAL A 754 13.07 84.07 62.39
N ARG A 755 12.46 83.83 63.56
CA ARG A 755 12.38 84.80 64.64
C ARG A 755 13.66 84.84 65.45
N LEU A 756 14.55 85.77 65.10
CA LEU A 756 15.76 86.07 65.84
C LEU A 756 15.45 86.96 67.06
N LYS A 757 15.87 86.53 68.24
CA LYS A 757 15.74 87.29 69.49
C LYS A 757 16.85 88.35 69.57
N LYS A 758 16.50 89.63 69.48
CA LYS A 758 17.41 90.75 69.75
C LYS A 758 16.94 91.46 71.03
N GLY A 759 17.63 91.17 72.14
CA GLY A 759 17.22 91.64 73.47
C GLY A 759 15.92 91.00 73.94
N ALA A 760 14.90 91.81 74.21
CA ALA A 760 13.59 91.37 74.69
C ALA A 760 12.57 91.05 73.55
N THR A 761 12.87 91.42 72.30
CA THR A 761 11.95 91.28 71.16
C THR A 761 12.45 90.24 70.15
N PHE A 762 11.51 89.70 69.37
CA PHE A 762 11.79 88.81 68.24
C PHE A 762 11.57 89.57 66.94
N ILE A 763 12.55 89.50 66.02
CA ILE A 763 12.49 90.11 64.69
C ILE A 763 12.41 88.98 63.67
N ASP A 764 11.40 89.01 62.81
CA ASP A 764 11.30 88.12 61.65
C ASP A 764 12.46 88.47 60.71
N THR A 765 13.46 87.58 60.63
CA THR A 765 14.70 87.74 59.87
C THR A 765 14.65 86.82 58.66
N GLU A 766 14.79 87.38 57.46
CA GLU A 766 14.87 86.59 56.22
C GLU A 766 16.14 85.74 56.25
N ILE A 767 16.00 84.44 56.00
CA ILE A 767 17.10 83.50 55.90
C ILE A 767 17.15 82.88 54.52
N ARG A 768 18.34 82.46 54.10
CA ARG A 768 18.50 81.51 53.01
C ARG A 768 18.79 80.15 53.60
N THR A 769 17.98 79.17 53.24
CA THR A 769 18.12 77.78 53.62
C THR A 769 19.13 77.08 52.70
N GLY A 770 19.70 75.99 53.18
CA GLY A 770 20.55 75.08 52.43
C GLY A 770 19.97 73.67 52.44
N LEU A 771 20.81 72.70 52.75
CA LEU A 771 20.38 71.32 52.97
C LEU A 771 19.36 71.23 54.12
N ALA A 772 18.35 70.35 54.03
CA ALA A 772 17.33 70.19 55.07
C ALA A 772 16.94 68.72 55.27
N ASN A 773 16.67 68.34 56.52
CA ASN A 773 16.00 67.10 56.88
C ASN A 773 14.75 67.40 57.76
N ASP A 774 14.01 66.35 58.12
CA ASP A 774 12.75 66.43 58.87
C ASP A 774 12.84 67.20 60.20
N THR A 775 14.04 67.29 60.79
CA THR A 775 14.26 67.88 62.12
C THR A 775 15.06 69.17 62.09
N GLN A 776 15.98 69.33 61.15
CA GLN A 776 16.92 70.44 61.05
C GLN A 776 17.15 70.92 59.61
N THR A 777 17.37 72.21 59.46
CA THR A 777 17.69 72.90 58.20
C THR A 777 18.98 73.69 58.34
N GLU A 778 19.84 73.62 57.33
CA GLU A 778 21.01 74.47 57.15
C GLU A 778 20.58 75.90 56.84
N VAL A 779 21.23 76.88 57.46
CA VAL A 779 21.10 78.30 57.13
C VAL A 779 22.39 78.77 56.48
N THR A 780 22.31 79.12 55.20
CA THR A 780 23.45 79.58 54.38
C THR A 780 23.70 81.07 54.52
N SER A 781 22.67 81.86 54.85
CA SER A 781 22.80 83.28 55.21
C SER A 781 21.60 83.78 56.03
N GLY A 782 21.81 84.82 56.84
CA GLY A 782 20.76 85.52 57.61
C GLY A 782 20.84 85.35 59.13
N LEU A 783 21.61 84.37 59.62
CA LEU A 783 21.88 84.11 61.04
C LEU A 783 23.37 83.85 61.28
N ASN A 784 23.84 84.10 62.50
CA ASN A 784 25.19 83.81 62.98
C ASN A 784 25.19 82.65 63.99
N GLU A 785 26.38 82.16 64.33
CA GLU A 785 26.56 81.18 65.40
C GLU A 785 26.32 81.80 66.78
N GLY A 786 25.57 81.11 67.65
CA GLY A 786 25.15 81.62 68.96
C GLY A 786 23.87 82.46 68.95
N ASP A 787 23.35 82.85 67.78
CA ASP A 787 22.08 83.56 67.66
C ASP A 787 20.94 82.75 68.30
N THR A 788 20.00 83.43 68.96
CA THR A 788 18.93 82.77 69.71
C THR A 788 17.60 82.95 68.99
N ILE A 789 16.98 81.85 68.53
CA ILE A 789 15.78 81.87 67.68
C ILE A 789 14.57 81.20 68.37
N ALA A 790 13.35 81.55 67.96
CA ALA A 790 12.13 80.91 68.48
C ALA A 790 11.94 79.48 67.93
N ALA A 791 11.71 78.49 68.80
CA ALA A 791 11.66 77.06 68.45
C ALA A 791 10.34 76.59 67.79
N ARG A 792 9.30 77.44 67.80
CA ARG A 792 7.99 77.19 67.21
C ARG A 792 7.31 78.53 66.92
N GLY A 793 6.51 78.60 65.85
CA GLY A 793 5.89 79.85 65.39
C GLY A 793 5.01 80.55 66.44
N ILE A 794 5.45 81.73 66.88
CA ILE A 794 4.68 82.65 67.73
C ILE A 794 3.71 83.46 66.84
N ALA A 795 2.41 83.47 67.11
CA ALA A 795 1.46 84.32 66.36
C ALA A 795 1.74 85.82 66.61
N PRO A 796 1.47 86.73 65.65
CA PRO A 796 1.60 88.16 65.89
C PRO A 796 0.53 88.64 66.90
N VAL A 797 0.95 89.43 67.88
CA VAL A 797 0.04 90.07 68.84
C VAL A 797 -0.19 91.51 68.39
N THR A 798 -1.39 91.80 67.88
CA THR A 798 -1.85 93.17 67.59
C THR A 798 -2.79 93.65 68.69
N THR A 799 -2.27 94.48 69.60
CA THR A 799 -3.06 95.13 70.66
C THR A 799 -3.86 96.31 70.11
N LYS A 800 -5.18 96.29 70.32
CA LYS A 800 -6.11 97.38 69.96
C LYS A 800 -5.87 98.62 70.85
N GLY A 801 -5.80 99.80 70.23
CA GLY A 801 -5.91 101.12 70.88
C GLY A 801 -7.20 101.82 70.43
N SER A 802 -7.78 102.66 71.30
CA SER A 802 -9.16 103.17 71.20
C SER A 802 -9.28 104.61 70.65
N THR A 803 -10.53 105.05 70.41
CA THR A 803 -11.03 106.40 70.04
C THR A 803 -10.64 106.93 68.64
N GLY A 804 -11.52 107.52 67.82
CA GLY A 804 -12.99 107.64 67.86
C GLY A 804 -13.50 109.03 67.45
N ALA A 805 -14.37 109.14 66.43
CA ALA A 805 -15.32 110.25 66.21
C ALA A 805 -16.16 110.03 64.93
N GLN A 806 -17.47 110.27 65.04
CA GLN A 806 -18.52 110.39 64.00
C GLN A 806 -18.80 109.15 63.12
#